data_AF-A0A016USY8-F1
#
_entry.id   AF-A0A016USY8-F1
#
_cell.length_a   1.000
_cell.length_b   1.000
_cell.length_c   1.000
_cell.angle_alpha   90.00
_cell.angle_beta   90.00
_cell.angle_gamma   90.00
#
_symmetry.space_group_name_H-M   'P 1'
#
loop_
_entity.id
_entity.type
_entity.pdbx_description
1 polymer ?
#
loop_
_entity_poly.entity_id
_entity_poly.type
_entity_poly.pdbx_seq_one_letter_code
_entity_poly.pdbx_strand_id
1 'polypeptide(L)'
;MQQSYQDAMAIVARYGKPTYFLTITCNPQWREIQENLYDGQVASDRPDLVARVFNGKLKELCDDLLKKNVLGEVEAYVYVIEFQKRGLPHCHMLLIMKEGWKVRTVEEVDNAVCAELPNPEEEPEAYAAITAYMIHRKCGVHDPHSPCMRDAKCSKRFPKQLQCETSMEVDGYPRYRRRNLFTAEINGNVYTDEWVVPTNLYLLTKFNCHINLEICGTISAVKYLYKYIYKGPDRARITIESELDDEGNHVVDEIKQHLNTRYVCPPQGLHRVFGFPMQEKSHTVFRLAVHLPGFQTVQFLPGQEHQSLQRAQSSYTTLTAYFELNQRCANIFDDAAPSNALIDARNLYYYQIPEYFTFTTRHGWRQRRRGGKEIGRMYTVSPRDVERYSLRILLLNTKGKTSFEDLRTVEGRMCETFSEAAKASGFLDDDTYFRQSLREAAQFQTPSMLRGFFACLLCYCEVVNAQDLWEEFSTSMADDFLYRGMNEEEAIAAAYFEVADRMLTLGRDLRQIVTPPVEQRPAVPDVPIDHRQYESEGSRLYSSLNANQKRAADDIISAMDRDDNRCFFVDGPGGSGKTYLYSTIYNIAVGRRQVVLCVAWTGIAANLLPGGRTVNSAFKLNMADGNRTSLMKRQQKEARQLMITDVIIWDEISMAPKCALEAVDLLLRDIMQNDKPFGGKLFIIGGDFRQVLPIVEHGRREDFVDACVKRSVLWSLFKVHHLQTNMRARDAGRDWHDFLLDIGSGIANDAEGRVHVREELICTRNIVTEIFGETIDPSETENICERAILAPKNVHVRKLNDEALERLRVLRPQDERVYKSVDEAQYHEGNSGDLYPTEYLNVLEPTGMPPHELRLKKGAIVMLLRNLDVVSGLCNGTRLKVETLGRYVLGCRFICGDRKNQLAVIPRIDNYWDNHLPFRLRRR
;
A
#
# COMPACT_ATOMS: atom_id res chain seq x y z
N MET A 1 17.23 1.95 23.96
CA MET A 1 16.58 0.87 23.18
C MET A 1 15.60 1.45 22.16
N GLN A 2 14.53 2.12 22.58
CA GLN A 2 13.58 2.79 21.67
C GLN A 2 14.25 3.77 20.70
N GLN A 3 15.17 4.62 21.17
CA GLN A 3 15.92 5.53 20.29
C GLN A 3 16.77 4.79 19.24
N SER A 4 17.38 3.67 19.62
CA SER A 4 18.21 2.87 18.72
C SER A 4 17.36 2.18 17.64
N TYR A 5 16.14 1.76 17.99
CA TYR A 5 15.12 1.28 17.05
C TYR A 5 14.68 2.39 16.09
N GLN A 6 14.32 3.57 16.59
CA GLN A 6 13.90 4.69 15.74
C GLN A 6 15.00 5.16 14.79
N ASP A 7 16.26 5.16 15.24
CA ASP A 7 17.40 5.44 14.36
C ASP A 7 17.49 4.42 13.22
N ALA A 8 17.28 3.14 13.53
CA ALA A 8 17.34 2.09 12.52
C ALA A 8 16.15 2.17 11.54
N MET A 9 14.98 2.59 12.03
CA MET A 9 13.84 2.93 11.17
C MET A 9 14.09 4.14 10.27
N ALA A 10 14.90 5.12 10.68
CA ALA A 10 15.29 6.23 9.80
C ALA A 10 16.16 5.76 8.63
N ILE A 11 17.04 4.77 8.85
CA ILE A 11 17.81 4.13 7.78
C ILE A 11 16.87 3.40 6.81
N VAL A 12 15.88 2.66 7.33
CA VAL A 12 14.87 1.97 6.51
C VAL A 12 13.99 2.95 5.74
N ALA A 13 13.56 4.04 6.35
CA ALA A 13 12.79 5.08 5.67
C ALA A 13 13.59 5.71 4.52
N ARG A 14 14.91 5.89 4.71
CA ARG A 14 15.80 6.51 3.72
C ARG A 14 16.21 5.59 2.57
N TYR A 15 16.42 4.30 2.83
CA TYR A 15 16.99 3.35 1.86
C TYR A 15 16.04 2.20 1.46
N GLY A 16 14.85 2.16 2.06
CA GLY A 16 13.84 1.13 1.83
C GLY A 16 13.96 -0.07 2.77
N LYS A 17 13.08 -1.05 2.55
CA LYS A 17 12.99 -2.27 3.35
C LYS A 17 14.27 -3.14 3.22
N PRO A 18 14.69 -3.84 4.30
CA PRO A 18 15.75 -4.85 4.21
C PRO A 18 15.43 -5.92 3.17
N THR A 19 16.46 -6.44 2.51
CA THR A 19 16.39 -7.56 1.56
C THR A 19 16.71 -8.88 2.25
N TYR A 20 17.74 -8.91 3.10
CA TYR A 20 18.15 -10.10 3.83
C TYR A 20 18.08 -9.91 5.34
N PHE A 21 17.69 -10.98 6.03
CA PHE A 21 17.94 -11.15 7.45
C PHE A 21 18.95 -12.28 7.64
N LEU A 22 20.12 -11.90 8.11
CA LEU A 22 21.20 -12.83 8.41
C LEU A 22 21.33 -12.99 9.92
N THR A 23 21.58 -14.22 10.33
CA THR A 23 21.79 -14.56 11.73
C THR A 23 22.96 -15.52 11.85
N ILE A 24 23.96 -15.19 12.67
CA ILE A 24 25.15 -16.04 12.92
C ILE A 24 25.32 -16.30 14.41
N THR A 25 25.56 -17.57 14.77
CA THR A 25 25.83 -18.00 16.14
C THR A 25 27.30 -18.37 16.30
N CYS A 26 27.92 -18.00 17.42
CA CYS A 26 29.25 -18.47 17.79
C CYS A 26 29.28 -20.00 17.86
N ASN A 27 30.24 -20.63 17.17
CA ASN A 27 30.49 -22.06 17.30
C ASN A 27 31.59 -22.30 18.34
N PRO A 28 31.30 -22.96 19.48
CA PRO A 28 32.33 -23.30 20.46
C PRO A 28 33.38 -24.26 19.91
N GLN A 29 33.08 -25.01 18.84
CA GLN A 29 33.98 -25.97 18.18
C GLN A 29 34.93 -25.33 17.17
N TRP A 30 34.93 -23.99 17.03
CA TRP A 30 35.92 -23.34 16.19
C TRP A 30 37.34 -23.66 16.65
N ARG A 31 38.21 -23.96 15.68
CA ARG A 31 39.61 -24.32 15.88
C ARG A 31 40.33 -23.31 16.78
N GLU A 32 40.09 -22.02 16.56
CA GLU A 32 40.69 -20.92 17.33
C GLU A 32 40.30 -20.94 18.81
N ILE A 33 39.13 -21.51 19.15
CA ILE A 33 38.73 -21.73 20.54
C ILE A 33 39.37 -23.02 21.05
N GLN A 34 39.14 -24.14 20.34
CA GLN A 34 39.54 -25.48 20.79
C GLN A 34 41.05 -25.63 20.99
N GLU A 35 41.88 -25.10 20.08
CA GLU A 35 43.34 -25.15 20.20
C GLU A 35 43.91 -24.29 21.34
N ASN A 36 43.11 -23.40 21.93
CA ASN A 36 43.51 -22.48 23.00
C ASN A 36 42.86 -22.81 24.37
N LEU A 37 42.19 -23.96 24.47
CA LEU A 37 41.71 -24.52 25.73
C LEU A 37 42.84 -25.30 26.40
N TYR A 38 42.97 -25.18 27.72
CA TYR A 38 43.83 -26.07 28.49
C TYR A 38 43.16 -27.44 28.69
N ASP A 39 43.93 -28.47 29.04
CA ASP A 39 43.41 -29.81 29.29
C ASP A 39 42.25 -29.78 30.31
N GLY A 40 41.12 -30.39 29.91
CA GLY A 40 39.90 -30.44 30.71
C GLY A 40 39.02 -29.18 30.66
N GLN A 41 39.44 -28.10 29.99
CA GLN A 41 38.60 -26.91 29.80
C GLN A 41 37.59 -27.10 28.68
N VAL A 42 36.43 -26.48 28.83
CA VAL A 42 35.44 -26.29 27.76
C VAL A 42 35.30 -24.82 27.40
N ALA A 43 34.70 -24.53 26.24
CA ALA A 43 34.54 -23.16 25.74
C ALA A 43 33.84 -22.21 26.74
N SER A 44 32.94 -22.71 27.59
CA SER A 44 32.28 -21.91 28.62
C SER A 44 33.22 -21.43 29.73
N ASP A 45 34.33 -22.13 29.96
CA ASP A 45 35.33 -21.78 30.98
C ASP A 45 36.26 -20.65 30.51
N ARG A 46 36.32 -20.43 29.19
CA ARG A 46 37.12 -19.38 28.53
C ARG A 46 36.24 -18.39 27.78
N PRO A 47 35.37 -17.64 28.49
CA PRO A 47 34.47 -16.66 27.87
C PRO A 47 35.23 -15.52 27.17
N ASP A 48 36.50 -15.29 27.52
CA ASP A 48 37.40 -14.36 26.85
C ASP A 48 37.72 -14.80 25.41
N LEU A 49 38.01 -16.10 25.20
CA LEU A 49 38.26 -16.67 23.89
C LEU A 49 36.98 -16.63 23.04
N VAL A 50 35.84 -17.03 23.62
CA VAL A 50 34.54 -17.01 22.95
C VAL A 50 34.22 -15.60 22.42
N ALA A 51 34.37 -14.56 23.24
CA ALA A 51 34.11 -13.18 22.84
C ALA A 51 35.09 -12.69 21.75
N ARG A 52 36.39 -13.00 21.89
CA ARG A 52 37.43 -12.57 20.93
C ARG A 52 37.29 -13.25 19.57
N VAL A 53 37.15 -14.56 19.55
CA VAL A 53 37.02 -15.34 18.31
C VAL A 53 35.72 -14.96 17.59
N PHE A 54 34.60 -14.85 18.31
CA PHE A 54 33.34 -14.39 17.70
C PHE A 54 33.46 -13.01 17.07
N ASN A 55 34.08 -12.04 17.76
CA ASN A 55 34.31 -10.70 17.22
C ASN A 55 35.21 -10.74 15.97
N GLY A 56 36.22 -11.63 15.94
CA GLY A 56 37.05 -11.87 14.76
C GLY A 56 36.24 -12.41 13.57
N LYS A 57 35.44 -13.47 13.79
CA LYS A 57 34.57 -14.07 12.78
C LYS A 57 33.50 -13.10 12.27
N LEU A 58 32.93 -12.27 13.16
CA LEU A 58 31.96 -11.24 12.76
C LEU A 58 32.59 -10.18 11.86
N LYS A 59 33.83 -9.75 12.13
CA LYS A 59 34.55 -8.81 11.26
C LYS A 59 34.83 -9.43 9.89
N GLU A 60 35.23 -10.70 9.85
CA GLU A 60 35.43 -11.41 8.60
C GLU A 60 34.13 -11.56 7.80
N LEU A 61 33.02 -11.87 8.47
CA LEU A 61 31.70 -11.89 7.85
C LEU A 61 31.32 -10.54 7.26
N CYS A 62 31.56 -9.44 8.00
CA CYS A 62 31.34 -8.09 7.49
C CYS A 62 32.21 -7.81 6.25
N ASP A 63 33.47 -8.27 6.22
CA ASP A 63 34.33 -8.09 5.05
C ASP A 63 33.81 -8.86 3.82
N ASP A 64 33.34 -10.10 4.01
CA ASP A 64 32.74 -10.89 2.94
C ASP A 64 31.45 -10.24 2.39
N LEU A 65 30.59 -9.74 3.27
CA LEU A 65 29.31 -9.13 2.89
C LEU A 65 29.48 -7.73 2.29
N LEU A 66 30.35 -6.89 2.86
CA LEU A 66 30.41 -5.45 2.56
C LEU A 66 31.56 -5.06 1.62
N LYS A 67 32.63 -5.87 1.52
CA LYS A 67 33.76 -5.60 0.64
C LYS A 67 33.85 -6.57 -0.53
N LYS A 68 33.62 -7.86 -0.26
CA LYS A 68 33.64 -8.90 -1.31
C LYS A 68 32.28 -9.09 -1.99
N ASN A 69 31.22 -8.46 -1.47
CA ASN A 69 29.87 -8.48 -2.04
C ASN A 69 29.34 -9.90 -2.28
N VAL A 70 29.56 -10.83 -1.34
CA VAL A 70 29.15 -12.25 -1.48
C VAL A 70 27.66 -12.41 -1.78
N LEU A 71 26.81 -11.52 -1.26
CA LEU A 71 25.36 -11.51 -1.52
C LEU A 71 24.94 -10.39 -2.50
N GLY A 72 25.89 -9.68 -3.09
CA GLY A 72 25.71 -8.43 -3.84
C GLY A 72 26.10 -7.17 -3.06
N GLU A 73 25.93 -5.99 -3.67
CA GLU A 73 26.31 -4.73 -3.02
C GLU A 73 25.29 -4.26 -1.98
N VAL A 74 25.76 -4.07 -0.75
CA VAL A 74 24.98 -3.58 0.39
C VAL A 74 24.96 -2.04 0.40
N GLU A 75 23.76 -1.46 0.37
CA GLU A 75 23.56 0.00 0.49
C GLU A 75 23.61 0.43 1.97
N ALA A 76 22.88 -0.28 2.82
CA ALA A 76 22.83 -0.04 4.26
C ALA A 76 22.67 -1.34 5.05
N TYR A 77 23.23 -1.37 6.25
CA TYR A 77 23.06 -2.47 7.21
C TYR A 77 22.85 -1.96 8.64
N VAL A 78 22.23 -2.81 9.46
CA VAL A 78 22.12 -2.66 10.91
C VAL A 78 22.29 -4.05 11.54
N TYR A 79 23.10 -4.16 12.59
CA TYR A 79 23.18 -5.40 13.36
C TYR A 79 23.22 -5.17 14.87
N VAL A 80 22.78 -6.18 15.63
CA VAL A 80 22.95 -6.28 17.09
C VAL A 80 23.45 -7.66 17.49
N ILE A 81 24.24 -7.67 18.56
CA ILE A 81 24.71 -8.88 19.23
C ILE A 81 23.80 -9.20 20.43
N GLU A 82 23.16 -10.36 20.40
CA GLU A 82 22.43 -10.97 21.52
C GLU A 82 23.31 -12.06 22.17
N PHE A 83 23.12 -12.29 23.46
CA PHE A 83 23.71 -13.42 24.18
C PHE A 83 22.56 -14.27 24.69
N GLN A 84 22.42 -15.48 24.15
CA GLN A 84 21.36 -16.40 24.56
C GLN A 84 21.61 -16.88 26.00
N LYS A 85 20.61 -17.50 26.66
CA LYS A 85 20.73 -17.97 28.06
C LYS A 85 21.90 -18.94 28.30
N ARG A 86 22.43 -19.58 27.25
CA ARG A 86 23.61 -20.46 27.29
C ARG A 86 24.94 -19.72 27.13
N GLY A 87 24.93 -18.39 27.00
CA GLY A 87 26.09 -17.51 26.98
C GLY A 87 26.75 -17.29 25.61
N LEU A 88 26.42 -18.07 24.57
CA LEU A 88 27.03 -17.92 23.25
C LEU A 88 26.59 -16.62 22.56
N PRO A 89 27.54 -15.82 22.02
CA PRO A 89 27.22 -14.65 21.22
C PRO A 89 26.47 -15.00 19.93
N HIS A 90 25.56 -14.12 19.54
CA HIS A 90 24.73 -14.26 18.37
C HIS A 90 24.55 -12.90 17.69
N CYS A 91 24.76 -12.80 16.38
CA CYS A 91 24.53 -11.57 15.65
C CYS A 91 23.28 -11.69 14.78
N HIS A 92 22.41 -10.68 14.89
CA HIS A 92 21.28 -10.46 14.01
C HIS A 92 21.58 -9.27 13.12
N MET A 93 21.56 -9.46 11.80
CA MET A 93 21.94 -8.45 10.81
C MET A 93 20.87 -8.28 9.75
N LEU A 94 20.52 -7.02 9.49
CA LEU A 94 19.67 -6.59 8.38
C LEU A 94 20.54 -5.99 7.29
N LEU A 95 20.34 -6.47 6.05
CA LEU A 95 21.01 -5.96 4.86
C LEU A 95 19.98 -5.33 3.93
N ILE A 96 20.17 -4.07 3.56
CA ILE A 96 19.44 -3.36 2.52
C ILE A 96 20.36 -3.32 1.29
N MET A 97 20.00 -4.03 0.23
CA MET A 97 20.81 -4.12 -0.98
C MET A 97 20.55 -2.92 -1.90
N LYS A 98 21.56 -2.56 -2.71
CA LYS A 98 21.38 -1.60 -3.80
C LYS A 98 20.33 -2.08 -4.80
N GLU A 99 19.70 -1.14 -5.52
CA GLU A 99 18.55 -1.43 -6.38
C GLU A 99 18.83 -2.50 -7.46
N GLY A 100 20.06 -2.56 -7.98
CA GLY A 100 20.49 -3.57 -8.95
C GLY A 100 20.77 -4.96 -8.36
N TRP A 101 20.88 -5.07 -7.03
CA TRP A 101 21.21 -6.31 -6.30
C TRP A 101 20.05 -6.78 -5.39
N LYS A 102 18.88 -6.16 -5.50
CA LYS A 102 17.67 -6.62 -4.81
C LYS A 102 17.11 -7.85 -5.52
N VAL A 103 16.94 -8.93 -4.77
CA VAL A 103 16.32 -10.19 -5.23
C VAL A 103 14.87 -9.94 -5.66
N ARG A 104 14.55 -10.31 -6.90
CA ARG A 104 13.27 -10.10 -7.58
C ARG A 104 12.76 -11.34 -8.30
N THR A 105 13.63 -12.30 -8.62
CA THR A 105 13.26 -13.57 -9.28
C THR A 105 13.42 -14.75 -8.33
N VAL A 106 12.74 -15.85 -8.66
CA VAL A 106 12.87 -17.13 -7.93
C VAL A 106 14.31 -17.66 -8.02
N GLU A 107 14.93 -17.55 -9.19
CA GLU A 107 16.32 -17.95 -9.42
C GLU A 107 17.31 -17.17 -8.55
N GLU A 108 17.14 -15.85 -8.44
CA GLU A 108 17.97 -15.03 -7.56
C GLU A 108 17.81 -15.40 -6.07
N VAL A 109 16.60 -15.82 -5.65
CA VAL A 109 16.39 -16.35 -4.29
C VAL A 109 17.15 -17.67 -4.11
N ASP A 110 16.99 -18.61 -5.04
CA ASP A 110 17.60 -19.93 -4.96
C ASP A 110 19.13 -19.87 -5.02
N ASN A 111 19.69 -18.87 -5.71
CA ASN A 111 21.13 -18.61 -5.75
C ASN A 111 21.66 -18.05 -4.41
N ALA A 112 20.83 -17.31 -3.67
CA ALA A 112 21.23 -16.70 -2.41
C ALA A 112 20.98 -17.62 -1.19
N VAL A 113 19.87 -18.35 -1.20
CA VAL A 113 19.35 -19.12 -0.06
C VAL A 113 19.05 -20.57 -0.46
N CYS A 114 19.66 -21.50 0.25
CA CYS A 114 19.40 -22.93 0.19
C CYS A 114 18.62 -23.40 1.43
N ALA A 115 17.63 -24.27 1.22
CA ALA A 115 16.86 -24.91 2.28
C ALA A 115 16.75 -26.43 2.05
N GLU A 116 17.73 -27.01 1.35
CA GLU A 116 17.78 -28.41 0.93
C GLU A 116 19.08 -29.06 1.44
N LEU A 117 19.08 -30.39 1.56
CA LEU A 117 20.31 -31.15 1.71
C LEU A 117 21.10 -31.14 0.38
N PRO A 118 22.38 -30.71 0.37
CA PRO A 118 23.24 -30.83 -0.80
C PRO A 118 23.49 -32.29 -1.16
N ASN A 119 23.97 -32.53 -2.38
CA ASN A 119 24.37 -33.87 -2.78
C ASN A 119 25.58 -34.32 -1.95
N PRO A 120 25.51 -35.42 -1.19
CA PRO A 120 26.61 -35.87 -0.33
C PRO A 120 27.86 -36.33 -1.11
N GLU A 121 27.72 -36.70 -2.38
CA GLU A 121 28.85 -37.11 -3.22
C GLU A 121 29.50 -35.92 -3.95
N GLU A 122 28.70 -34.98 -4.46
CA GLU A 122 29.20 -33.83 -5.22
C GLU A 122 29.62 -32.66 -4.31
N GLU A 123 28.92 -32.45 -3.19
CA GLU A 123 29.15 -31.34 -2.27
C GLU A 123 29.30 -31.83 -0.80
N PRO A 124 30.28 -32.72 -0.51
CA PRO A 124 30.40 -33.38 0.79
C PRO A 124 30.62 -32.39 1.95
N GLU A 125 31.36 -31.30 1.73
CA GLU A 125 31.61 -30.27 2.74
C GLU A 125 30.32 -29.50 3.10
N ALA A 126 29.52 -29.12 2.10
CA ALA A 126 28.26 -28.41 2.32
C ALA A 126 27.23 -29.33 2.99
N TYR A 127 27.18 -30.61 2.59
CA TYR A 127 26.34 -31.62 3.23
C TYR A 127 26.73 -31.81 4.71
N ALA A 128 28.02 -31.95 5.01
CA ALA A 128 28.52 -32.05 6.38
C ALA A 128 28.19 -30.79 7.21
N ALA A 129 28.31 -29.60 6.62
CA ALA A 129 28.00 -28.35 7.31
C ALA A 129 26.49 -28.19 7.57
N ILE A 130 25.61 -28.53 6.62
CA ILE A 130 24.16 -28.47 6.83
C ILE A 130 23.72 -29.44 7.91
N THR A 131 24.18 -30.68 7.85
CA THR A 131 23.81 -31.72 8.82
C THR A 131 24.29 -31.39 10.23
N ALA A 132 25.46 -30.75 10.37
CA ALA A 132 25.99 -30.32 11.66
C ALA A 132 25.28 -29.08 12.24
N TYR A 133 24.94 -28.08 11.40
CA TYR A 133 24.61 -26.74 11.90
C TYR A 133 23.22 -26.22 11.51
N MET A 134 22.59 -26.75 10.46
CA MET A 134 21.36 -26.18 9.88
C MET A 134 20.14 -27.10 9.97
N ILE A 135 20.20 -28.19 10.73
CA ILE A 135 19.04 -29.08 10.95
C ILE A 135 18.25 -28.63 12.19
N HIS A 136 16.96 -28.34 11.98
CA HIS A 136 16.04 -28.17 13.10
C HIS A 136 15.73 -29.54 13.72
N ARG A 137 15.93 -29.66 15.03
CA ARG A 137 15.60 -30.88 15.77
C ARG A 137 14.11 -31.22 15.61
N LYS A 138 13.79 -32.50 15.49
CA LYS A 138 12.39 -32.97 15.49
C LYS A 138 11.65 -32.44 16.71
N CYS A 139 10.46 -31.89 16.47
CA CYS A 139 9.56 -31.32 17.47
C CYS A 139 8.10 -31.60 17.06
N GLY A 140 7.13 -31.03 17.79
CA GLY A 140 5.72 -31.23 17.49
C GLY A 140 5.27 -32.59 17.99
N VAL A 141 4.71 -33.41 17.11
CA VAL A 141 4.25 -34.76 17.44
C VAL A 141 5.41 -35.67 17.84
N HIS A 142 6.61 -35.42 17.28
CA HIS A 142 7.81 -36.20 17.59
C HIS A 142 8.43 -35.87 18.96
N ASP A 143 8.27 -34.62 19.41
CA ASP A 143 8.71 -34.17 20.73
C ASP A 143 7.89 -32.93 21.16
N PRO A 144 6.79 -33.14 21.91
CA PRO A 144 5.93 -32.06 22.38
C PRO A 144 6.59 -31.16 23.44
N HIS A 145 7.66 -31.62 24.08
CA HIS A 145 8.37 -30.89 25.14
C HIS A 145 9.55 -30.07 24.62
N SER A 146 9.80 -30.11 23.31
CA SER A 146 10.84 -29.31 22.67
C SER A 146 10.70 -27.81 22.99
N PRO A 147 11.79 -27.09 23.29
CA PRO A 147 11.74 -25.67 23.68
C PRO A 147 11.13 -24.72 22.64
N CYS A 148 10.99 -25.16 21.39
CA CYS A 148 10.37 -24.40 20.31
C CYS A 148 8.84 -24.48 20.31
N MET A 149 8.24 -25.38 21.09
CA MET A 149 6.79 -25.58 21.15
C MET A 149 6.11 -24.43 21.89
N ARG A 150 5.07 -23.85 21.28
CA ARG A 150 4.16 -22.87 21.89
C ARG A 150 2.74 -23.20 21.44
N ASP A 151 1.80 -23.26 22.37
CA ASP A 151 0.39 -23.56 22.08
C ASP A 151 0.24 -24.84 21.21
N ALA A 152 0.98 -25.90 21.57
CA ALA A 152 1.06 -27.18 20.88
C ALA A 152 1.53 -27.13 19.40
N LYS A 153 2.08 -26.00 18.93
CA LYS A 153 2.66 -25.85 17.60
C LYS A 153 4.12 -25.42 17.67
N CYS A 154 4.93 -25.84 16.70
CA CYS A 154 6.30 -25.33 16.60
C CYS A 154 6.27 -23.83 16.29
N SER A 155 6.86 -23.01 17.15
CA SER A 155 6.95 -21.55 16.95
C SER A 155 7.73 -21.13 15.70
N LYS A 156 8.52 -22.05 15.12
CA LYS A 156 9.26 -21.88 13.87
C LYS A 156 8.59 -22.55 12.66
N ARG A 157 7.41 -23.15 12.88
CA ARG A 157 6.59 -23.82 11.86
C ARG A 157 7.33 -24.96 11.14
N PHE A 158 7.98 -25.82 11.91
CA PHE A 158 8.55 -27.08 11.41
C PHE A 158 7.62 -28.26 11.74
N PRO A 159 7.60 -29.32 10.91
CA PRO A 159 8.29 -29.44 9.61
C PRO A 159 7.75 -28.44 8.56
N LYS A 160 8.61 -28.04 7.62
CA LYS A 160 8.25 -27.18 6.49
C LYS A 160 7.65 -28.01 5.36
N GLN A 161 6.76 -27.43 4.57
CA GLN A 161 6.17 -28.10 3.42
C GLN A 161 7.22 -28.36 2.32
N LEU A 162 7.22 -29.58 1.77
CA LEU A 162 8.01 -29.93 0.59
C LEU A 162 7.44 -29.28 -0.67
N GLN A 163 8.33 -28.86 -1.58
CA GLN A 163 7.95 -28.25 -2.85
C GLN A 163 9.12 -28.25 -3.84
N CYS A 164 8.81 -28.46 -5.12
CA CYS A 164 9.80 -28.59 -6.18
C CYS A 164 10.46 -27.26 -6.59
N GLU A 165 9.81 -26.12 -6.30
CA GLU A 165 10.26 -24.79 -6.70
C GLU A 165 10.03 -23.78 -5.57
N THR A 166 10.88 -22.75 -5.50
CA THR A 166 10.67 -21.64 -4.57
C THR A 166 9.48 -20.80 -5.03
N SER A 167 8.54 -20.52 -4.14
CA SER A 167 7.44 -19.59 -4.42
C SER A 167 7.56 -18.34 -3.57
N MET A 168 7.49 -17.19 -4.24
CA MET A 168 7.44 -15.87 -3.62
C MET A 168 6.00 -15.59 -3.15
N GLU A 169 5.52 -16.34 -2.16
CA GLU A 169 4.24 -16.02 -1.53
C GLU A 169 4.32 -14.71 -0.76
N VAL A 170 3.27 -13.90 -0.83
CA VAL A 170 3.19 -12.64 -0.10
C VAL A 170 2.67 -12.92 1.31
N ASP A 171 3.60 -13.28 2.21
CA ASP A 171 3.41 -13.13 3.66
C ASP A 171 4.75 -13.16 4.44
N GLY A 172 5.74 -12.47 3.88
CA GLY A 172 6.93 -12.04 4.64
C GLY A 172 8.20 -12.87 4.46
N TYR A 173 8.10 -14.11 3.98
CA TYR A 173 9.24 -14.95 3.63
C TYR A 173 8.89 -15.82 2.41
N PRO A 174 9.81 -16.02 1.45
CA PRO A 174 9.63 -16.99 0.39
C PRO A 174 9.42 -18.39 0.98
N ARG A 175 8.58 -19.17 0.32
CA ARG A 175 8.51 -20.60 0.54
C ARG A 175 9.64 -21.23 -0.30
N TYR A 176 10.77 -21.53 0.33
CA TYR A 176 11.94 -22.06 -0.37
C TYR A 176 11.73 -23.48 -0.88
N ARG A 177 12.27 -23.76 -2.06
CA ARG A 177 12.41 -25.07 -2.67
C ARG A 177 12.96 -26.09 -1.67
N ARG A 178 12.28 -27.25 -1.60
CA ARG A 178 12.54 -28.40 -0.72
C ARG A 178 12.16 -29.66 -1.48
N ARG A 179 13.04 -30.15 -2.36
CA ARG A 179 12.77 -31.27 -3.29
C ARG A 179 12.84 -32.64 -2.62
N ASN A 180 13.47 -32.73 -1.46
CA ASN A 180 13.65 -33.94 -0.69
C ASN A 180 14.41 -35.04 -1.47
N LEU A 181 15.50 -34.66 -2.13
CA LEU A 181 16.30 -35.58 -2.95
C LEU A 181 17.22 -36.47 -2.11
N PHE A 182 17.67 -35.98 -0.95
CA PHE A 182 18.60 -36.66 -0.07
C PHE A 182 18.06 -36.67 1.37
N THR A 183 18.64 -37.52 2.21
CA THR A 183 18.30 -37.63 3.63
C THR A 183 19.55 -37.72 4.49
N ALA A 184 19.48 -37.19 5.70
CA ALA A 184 20.58 -37.27 6.67
C ALA A 184 20.18 -38.06 7.92
N GLU A 185 21.06 -38.94 8.40
CA GLU A 185 20.88 -39.65 9.66
C GLU A 185 21.69 -38.97 10.77
N ILE A 186 20.99 -38.47 11.81
CA ILE A 186 21.60 -37.77 12.94
C ILE A 186 21.04 -38.36 14.23
N ASN A 187 21.90 -38.95 15.06
CA ASN A 187 21.53 -39.59 16.33
C ASN A 187 20.36 -40.58 16.17
N GLY A 188 20.42 -41.46 15.16
CA GLY A 188 19.40 -42.47 14.85
C GLY A 188 18.08 -41.92 14.29
N ASN A 189 18.02 -40.63 13.95
CA ASN A 189 16.86 -40.00 13.33
C ASN A 189 17.15 -39.62 11.88
N VAL A 190 16.25 -39.98 10.96
CA VAL A 190 16.29 -39.54 9.57
C VAL A 190 15.67 -38.16 9.43
N TYR A 191 16.39 -37.26 8.78
CA TYR A 191 15.99 -35.89 8.44
C TYR A 191 15.91 -35.71 6.92
N THR A 192 14.81 -35.06 6.51
CA THR A 192 14.49 -34.64 5.14
C THR A 192 14.65 -33.14 5.01
N ASP A 193 14.51 -32.62 3.78
CA ASP A 193 14.54 -31.18 3.50
C ASP A 193 13.52 -30.38 4.32
N GLU A 194 12.45 -30.99 4.83
CA GLU A 194 11.43 -30.33 5.69
C GLU A 194 12.02 -29.72 6.97
N TRP A 195 13.19 -30.20 7.40
CA TRP A 195 13.84 -29.84 8.66
C TRP A 195 15.04 -28.91 8.48
N VAL A 196 15.42 -28.61 7.23
CA VAL A 196 16.58 -27.74 6.93
C VAL A 196 16.21 -26.27 7.18
N VAL A 197 17.02 -25.59 7.97
CA VAL A 197 16.92 -24.15 8.24
C VAL A 197 17.57 -23.40 7.06
N PRO A 198 16.92 -22.37 6.48
CA PRO A 198 17.44 -21.64 5.32
C PRO A 198 18.82 -21.01 5.57
N THR A 199 19.75 -21.17 4.62
CA THR A 199 21.15 -20.75 4.76
C THR A 199 21.75 -20.32 3.42
N ASN A 200 22.94 -19.72 3.45
CA ASN A 200 23.78 -19.55 2.27
C ASN A 200 24.93 -20.56 2.35
N LEU A 201 25.05 -21.45 1.36
CA LEU A 201 26.01 -22.57 1.40
C LEU A 201 27.47 -22.10 1.50
N TYR A 202 27.84 -21.02 0.81
CA TYR A 202 29.18 -20.46 0.87
C TYR A 202 29.52 -19.94 2.27
N LEU A 203 28.65 -19.10 2.86
CA LEU A 203 28.87 -18.55 4.20
C LEU A 203 28.89 -19.67 5.26
N LEU A 204 27.96 -20.62 5.16
CA LEU A 204 27.89 -21.77 6.07
C LEU A 204 29.19 -22.58 6.07
N THR A 205 29.67 -22.97 4.89
CA THR A 205 30.87 -23.81 4.74
C THR A 205 32.13 -23.07 5.17
N LYS A 206 32.23 -21.77 4.86
CA LYS A 206 33.36 -20.94 5.27
C LYS A 206 33.45 -20.77 6.79
N PHE A 207 32.34 -20.47 7.44
CA PHE A 207 32.32 -20.16 8.87
C PHE A 207 32.10 -21.38 9.76
N ASN A 208 31.65 -22.52 9.22
CA ASN A 208 31.40 -23.75 9.96
C ASN A 208 30.62 -23.51 11.26
N CYS A 209 29.50 -22.81 11.17
CA CYS A 209 28.63 -22.53 12.31
C CYS A 209 27.18 -22.34 11.85
N HIS A 210 26.25 -22.23 12.80
CA HIS A 210 24.86 -21.95 12.46
C HIS A 210 24.73 -20.53 11.88
N ILE A 211 24.51 -20.46 10.56
CA ILE A 211 24.21 -19.23 9.80
C ILE A 211 22.86 -19.38 9.10
N ASN A 212 21.86 -18.64 9.59
CA ASN A 212 20.55 -18.58 8.96
C ASN A 212 20.44 -17.34 8.07
N LEU A 213 20.07 -17.52 6.81
CA LEU A 213 19.83 -16.43 5.87
C LEU A 213 18.39 -16.52 5.35
N GLU A 214 17.65 -15.44 5.52
CA GLU A 214 16.25 -15.34 5.13
C GLU A 214 16.01 -14.11 4.24
N ILE A 215 15.15 -14.25 3.23
CA ILE A 215 14.70 -13.11 2.42
C ILE A 215 13.59 -12.36 3.17
N CYS A 216 13.75 -11.06 3.35
CA CYS A 216 12.78 -10.17 3.98
C CYS A 216 11.69 -9.75 2.99
N GLY A 217 10.54 -10.43 3.00
CA GLY A 217 9.42 -10.15 2.10
C GLY A 217 8.59 -8.93 2.48
N THR A 218 8.28 -8.73 3.77
CA THR A 218 7.31 -7.73 4.26
C THR A 218 7.84 -6.79 5.35
N ILE A 219 7.15 -5.67 5.51
CA ILE A 219 7.35 -4.66 6.57
C ILE A 219 7.17 -5.27 7.97
N SER A 220 6.28 -6.24 8.12
CA SER A 220 6.06 -6.96 9.37
C SER A 220 7.33 -7.69 9.86
N ALA A 221 8.19 -8.12 8.92
CA ALA A 221 9.51 -8.64 9.24
C ALA A 221 10.35 -7.55 9.94
N VAL A 222 10.28 -6.28 9.53
CA VAL A 222 11.00 -5.17 10.20
C VAL A 222 10.67 -5.08 11.70
N LYS A 223 9.39 -5.16 12.09
CA LYS A 223 8.98 -5.22 13.51
C LYS A 223 9.54 -6.47 14.22
N TYR A 224 9.44 -7.63 13.56
CA TYR A 224 9.94 -8.90 14.08
C TYR A 224 11.46 -8.83 14.30
N LEU A 225 12.20 -8.42 13.28
CA LEU A 225 13.65 -8.29 13.22
C LEU A 225 14.16 -7.32 14.29
N TYR A 226 13.50 -6.17 14.45
CA TYR A 226 13.87 -5.21 15.49
C TYR A 226 13.52 -5.63 16.90
N LYS A 227 12.46 -6.43 17.09
CA LYS A 227 12.18 -7.08 18.39
C LYS A 227 13.32 -8.01 18.82
N TYR A 228 13.97 -8.71 17.89
CA TYR A 228 15.15 -9.55 18.20
C TYR A 228 16.43 -8.71 18.38
N ILE A 229 16.64 -7.70 17.54
CA ILE A 229 17.76 -6.75 17.65
C ILE A 229 17.72 -5.99 18.99
N TYR A 230 16.54 -5.68 19.52
CA TYR A 230 16.39 -4.88 20.74
C TYR A 230 15.67 -5.61 21.87
N LYS A 231 15.77 -6.93 21.94
CA LYS A 231 15.29 -7.64 23.12
C LYS A 231 16.08 -7.14 24.34
N GLY A 232 15.37 -6.67 25.36
CA GLY A 232 15.98 -6.25 26.60
C GLY A 232 16.75 -7.41 27.24
N PRO A 233 17.82 -7.11 27.99
CA PRO A 233 18.45 -8.15 28.78
C PRO A 233 17.44 -8.77 29.74
N ASP A 234 17.64 -10.04 30.07
CA ASP A 234 16.90 -10.67 31.15
C ASP A 234 17.09 -9.83 32.43
N ARG A 235 15.99 -9.49 33.10
CA ARG A 235 15.99 -8.70 34.34
C ARG A 235 15.65 -9.63 35.50
N ALA A 236 16.35 -9.47 36.61
CA ALA A 236 16.02 -10.13 37.85
C ALA A 236 15.59 -9.08 38.88
N ARG A 237 14.43 -9.28 39.49
CA ARG A 237 14.01 -8.52 40.66
C ARG A 237 14.56 -9.26 41.88
N ILE A 238 15.49 -8.64 42.58
CA ILE A 238 16.10 -9.17 43.78
C ILE A 238 15.47 -8.44 44.96
N THR A 239 15.09 -9.19 45.99
CA THR A 239 14.69 -8.62 47.27
C THR A 239 15.87 -8.75 48.23
N ILE A 240 16.33 -7.64 48.80
CA ILE A 240 17.37 -7.66 49.85
C ILE A 240 16.67 -7.78 51.20
N GLU A 241 17.10 -8.72 52.03
CA GLU A 241 16.60 -8.84 53.40
C GLU A 241 16.98 -7.60 54.23
N SER A 242 16.04 -7.11 55.03
CA SER A 242 16.15 -5.86 55.78
C SER A 242 17.22 -5.92 56.86
N GLU A 243 18.03 -4.87 56.97
CA GLU A 243 18.91 -4.63 58.11
C GLU A 243 18.08 -4.55 59.40
N LEU A 244 18.64 -5.03 60.52
CA LEU A 244 18.07 -4.85 61.85
C LEU A 244 18.57 -3.51 62.41
N ASP A 245 17.70 -2.73 63.04
CA ASP A 245 18.12 -1.57 63.81
C ASP A 245 18.78 -1.99 65.15
N ASP A 246 19.31 -1.01 65.88
CA ASP A 246 19.97 -1.22 67.19
C ASP A 246 19.03 -1.83 68.26
N GLU A 247 17.73 -1.90 67.99
CA GLU A 247 16.68 -2.48 68.84
C GLU A 247 16.22 -3.87 68.36
N GLY A 248 16.78 -4.37 67.24
CA GLY A 248 16.48 -5.68 66.67
C GLY A 248 15.22 -5.72 65.79
N ASN A 249 14.69 -4.58 65.35
CA ASN A 249 13.56 -4.50 64.42
C ASN A 249 14.05 -4.40 62.97
N HIS A 250 13.30 -5.00 62.04
CA HIS A 250 13.60 -4.87 60.61
C HIS A 250 13.38 -3.43 60.12
N VAL A 251 14.42 -2.79 59.59
CA VAL A 251 14.31 -1.51 58.90
C VAL A 251 13.67 -1.73 57.53
N VAL A 252 12.46 -1.21 57.34
CA VAL A 252 11.71 -1.34 56.08
C VAL A 252 11.94 -0.10 55.20
N ASP A 253 12.79 -0.23 54.18
CA ASP A 253 12.97 0.75 53.10
C ASP A 253 12.50 0.13 51.78
N GLU A 254 11.24 0.41 51.40
CA GLU A 254 10.58 -0.18 50.21
C GLU A 254 11.36 0.06 48.90
N ILE A 255 12.16 1.12 48.82
CA ILE A 255 12.95 1.47 47.64
C ILE A 255 14.25 0.67 47.61
N LYS A 256 14.94 0.52 48.75
CA LYS A 256 16.19 -0.26 48.85
C LYS A 256 15.98 -1.77 48.93
N GLN A 257 14.82 -2.21 49.42
CA GLN A 257 14.48 -3.63 49.53
C GLN A 257 14.33 -4.31 48.17
N HIS A 258 14.10 -3.56 47.08
CA HIS A 258 13.93 -4.13 45.75
C HIS A 258 14.97 -3.60 44.77
N LEU A 259 15.92 -4.46 44.40
CA LEU A 259 16.86 -4.18 43.32
C LEU A 259 16.35 -4.75 42.00
N ASN A 260 16.24 -3.87 41.01
CA ASN A 260 15.98 -4.26 39.65
C ASN A 260 17.30 -4.43 38.90
N THR A 261 17.77 -5.67 38.79
CA THR A 261 19.09 -6.00 38.23
C THR A 261 19.00 -6.53 36.81
N ARG A 262 20.11 -6.44 36.09
CA ARG A 262 20.28 -6.96 34.74
C ARG A 262 21.14 -8.23 34.80
N TYR A 263 20.66 -9.32 34.20
CA TYR A 263 21.50 -10.49 33.96
C TYR A 263 22.51 -10.21 32.83
N VAL A 264 23.78 -10.49 33.10
CA VAL A 264 24.89 -10.37 32.15
C VAL A 264 25.71 -11.65 32.23
N CYS A 265 25.73 -12.45 31.17
CA CYS A 265 26.53 -13.68 31.13
C CYS A 265 28.03 -13.38 30.98
N PRO A 266 28.94 -14.29 31.37
CA PRO A 266 30.38 -14.03 31.33
C PRO A 266 30.93 -13.59 29.96
N PRO A 267 30.55 -14.22 28.82
CA PRO A 267 30.99 -13.74 27.50
C PRO A 267 30.48 -12.33 27.20
N GLN A 268 29.27 -11.97 27.62
CA GLN A 268 28.74 -10.60 27.44
C GLN A 268 29.50 -9.59 28.29
N GLY A 269 29.87 -9.96 29.52
CA GLY A 269 30.70 -9.14 30.39
C GLY A 269 32.05 -8.83 29.72
N LEU A 270 32.74 -9.87 29.24
CA LEU A 270 34.04 -9.71 28.60
C LEU A 270 33.97 -8.99 27.26
N HIS A 271 32.94 -9.23 26.45
CA HIS A 271 32.69 -8.47 25.22
C HIS A 271 32.66 -6.96 25.47
N ARG A 272 32.05 -6.55 26.60
CA ARG A 272 32.02 -5.14 27.02
C ARG A 272 33.34 -4.64 27.58
N VAL A 273 34.02 -5.45 28.40
CA VAL A 273 35.35 -5.12 28.94
C VAL A 273 36.35 -4.88 27.82
N PHE A 274 36.30 -5.67 26.74
CA PHE A 274 37.13 -5.47 25.55
C PHE A 274 36.69 -4.30 24.67
N GLY A 275 35.59 -3.62 25.00
CA GLY A 275 35.07 -2.50 24.21
C GLY A 275 34.52 -2.91 22.84
N PHE A 276 34.15 -4.18 22.65
CA PHE A 276 33.59 -4.63 21.39
C PHE A 276 32.16 -4.08 21.19
N PRO A 277 31.81 -3.60 19.97
CA PRO A 277 30.47 -3.08 19.71
C PRO A 277 29.39 -4.13 19.97
N MET A 278 28.32 -3.74 20.67
CA MET A 278 27.11 -4.55 20.86
C MET A 278 26.11 -4.38 19.71
N GLN A 279 26.27 -3.32 18.93
CA GLN A 279 25.43 -2.97 17.80
C GLN A 279 26.23 -2.11 16.83
N GLU A 280 25.88 -2.15 15.55
CA GLU A 280 26.47 -1.27 14.55
C GLU A 280 25.46 -0.92 13.47
N LYS A 281 25.70 0.21 12.80
CA LYS A 281 24.89 0.74 11.71
C LYS A 281 25.83 1.31 10.66
N SER A 282 25.53 1.02 9.41
CA SER A 282 26.19 1.62 8.24
C SER A 282 26.15 3.15 8.18
N HIS A 283 25.14 3.76 8.81
CA HIS A 283 24.87 5.19 8.76
C HIS A 283 24.75 5.77 10.17
N THR A 284 25.32 6.96 10.36
CA THR A 284 25.16 7.74 11.59
C THR A 284 23.83 8.48 11.52
N VAL A 285 22.96 8.24 12.50
CA VAL A 285 21.67 8.94 12.58
C VAL A 285 21.79 10.12 13.53
N PHE A 286 21.78 11.33 12.96
CA PHE A 286 21.88 12.58 13.70
C PHE A 286 20.50 13.00 14.21
N ARG A 287 20.33 13.02 15.54
CA ARG A 287 19.04 13.31 16.17
C ARG A 287 18.83 14.81 16.31
N LEU A 288 17.76 15.31 15.71
CA LEU A 288 17.43 16.71 15.61
C LEU A 288 16.42 17.11 16.70
N ALA A 289 16.77 18.16 17.44
CA ALA A 289 15.94 18.74 18.47
C ALA A 289 14.64 19.31 17.88
N VAL A 290 13.54 19.11 18.61
CA VAL A 290 12.22 19.67 18.34
C VAL A 290 11.70 20.25 19.66
N HIS A 291 11.59 21.57 19.74
CA HIS A 291 11.17 22.26 20.95
C HIS A 291 10.47 23.57 20.62
N LEU A 292 9.67 24.08 21.55
CA LEU A 292 9.05 25.40 21.46
C LEU A 292 10.07 26.51 21.81
N PRO A 293 9.78 27.78 21.48
CA PRO A 293 10.62 28.92 21.88
C PRO A 293 10.84 28.94 23.41
N GLY A 294 12.10 28.88 23.87
CA GLY A 294 12.44 28.88 25.31
C GLY A 294 12.31 27.54 26.04
N PHE A 295 11.88 26.47 25.36
CA PHE A 295 11.72 25.12 25.94
C PHE A 295 12.84 24.15 25.50
N GLN A 296 14.08 24.63 25.36
CA GLN A 296 15.22 23.79 25.02
C GLN A 296 15.50 22.77 26.15
N THR A 297 15.82 21.53 25.78
CA THR A 297 16.28 20.53 26.77
C THR A 297 17.70 20.85 27.23
N VAL A 298 17.90 20.96 28.54
CA VAL A 298 19.20 21.18 29.18
C VAL A 298 19.54 19.98 30.06
N GLN A 299 20.71 19.39 29.86
CA GLN A 299 21.25 18.35 30.74
C GLN A 299 22.21 18.99 31.73
N PHE A 300 22.09 18.64 33.01
CA PHE A 300 22.93 19.16 34.08
C PHE A 300 23.30 18.04 35.06
N LEU A 301 24.45 18.20 35.73
CA LEU A 301 24.78 17.40 36.91
C LEU A 301 24.13 18.06 38.13
N PRO A 302 23.65 17.28 39.12
CA PRO A 302 23.10 17.83 40.36
C PRO A 302 24.07 18.85 40.99
N GLY A 303 23.56 20.05 41.31
CA GLY A 303 24.34 21.17 41.85
C GLY A 303 25.00 22.07 40.79
N GLN A 304 24.82 21.80 39.49
CA GLN A 304 25.32 22.63 38.38
C GLN A 304 24.20 23.17 37.48
N GLU A 305 22.98 23.27 37.99
CA GLU A 305 21.77 23.68 37.27
C GLU A 305 21.95 25.07 36.62
N HIS A 306 22.31 26.07 37.42
CA HIS A 306 22.45 27.46 36.95
C HIS A 306 23.57 27.63 35.92
N GLN A 307 24.71 26.96 36.12
CA GLN A 307 25.81 27.01 35.14
C GLN A 307 25.40 26.35 33.82
N SER A 308 24.67 25.25 33.88
CA SER A 308 24.18 24.54 32.69
C SER A 308 23.15 25.38 31.93
N LEU A 309 22.28 26.11 32.63
CA LEU A 309 21.34 27.06 32.03
C LEU A 309 22.06 28.22 31.33
N GLN A 310 23.07 28.83 31.96
CA GLN A 310 23.87 29.89 31.34
C GLN A 310 24.61 29.41 30.07
N ARG A 311 25.17 28.19 30.10
CA ARG A 311 25.77 27.58 28.91
C ARG A 311 24.76 27.29 27.81
N ALA A 312 23.55 26.86 28.17
CA ALA A 312 22.48 26.61 27.21
C ALA A 312 22.01 27.88 26.50
N GLN A 313 21.99 29.02 27.19
CA GLN A 313 21.62 30.32 26.59
C GLN A 313 22.60 30.79 25.50
N SER A 314 23.88 30.41 25.61
CA SER A 314 24.94 30.76 24.65
C SER A 314 25.23 29.66 23.62
N SER A 315 24.46 28.56 23.65
CA SER A 315 24.65 27.42 22.78
C SER A 315 23.50 27.29 21.77
N TYR A 316 23.82 26.88 20.55
CA TYR A 316 22.82 26.50 19.58
C TYR A 316 22.17 25.17 19.94
N THR A 317 20.87 25.05 19.66
CA THR A 317 20.25 23.75 19.38
C THR A 317 20.35 23.49 17.88
N THR A 318 20.14 22.25 17.46
CA THR A 318 20.08 21.92 16.03
C THR A 318 18.99 22.71 15.30
N LEU A 319 17.90 23.06 15.99
CA LEU A 319 16.76 23.79 15.43
C LEU A 319 17.06 25.29 15.31
N THR A 320 17.59 25.92 16.36
CA THR A 320 17.94 27.35 16.30
C THR A 320 19.09 27.60 15.33
N ALA A 321 20.05 26.67 15.23
CA ALA A 321 21.09 26.76 14.21
C ALA A 321 20.54 26.56 12.79
N TYR A 322 19.48 25.78 12.59
CA TYR A 322 18.87 25.60 11.26
C TYR A 322 18.24 26.91 10.76
N PHE A 323 17.53 27.60 11.65
CA PHE A 323 16.98 28.93 11.39
C PHE A 323 18.07 29.93 11.00
N GLU A 324 19.16 30.01 11.78
CA GLU A 324 20.28 30.89 11.47
C GLU A 324 20.99 30.49 10.17
N LEU A 325 21.15 29.19 9.89
CA LEU A 325 21.76 28.70 8.66
C LEU A 325 20.96 29.16 7.43
N ASN A 326 19.64 29.06 7.47
CA ASN A 326 18.78 29.52 6.38
C ASN A 326 18.85 31.03 6.20
N GLN A 327 18.88 31.79 7.29
CA GLN A 327 19.04 33.24 7.24
C GLN A 327 20.39 33.65 6.62
N ARG A 328 21.48 32.96 6.98
CA ARG A 328 22.79 33.16 6.36
C ARG A 328 22.76 32.83 4.86
N CYS A 329 22.07 31.75 4.46
CA CYS A 329 21.94 31.39 3.05
C CYS A 329 21.14 32.43 2.27
N ALA A 330 20.08 33.01 2.84
CA ALA A 330 19.35 34.12 2.21
C ALA A 330 20.29 35.27 1.82
N ASN A 331 21.10 35.73 2.77
CA ASN A 331 22.05 36.81 2.52
C ASN A 331 23.14 36.45 1.47
N ILE A 332 23.53 35.19 1.35
CA ILE A 332 24.59 34.76 0.42
C ILE A 332 24.05 34.59 -1.01
N PHE A 333 22.88 33.95 -1.14
CA PHE A 333 22.34 33.53 -2.43
C PHE A 333 21.39 34.56 -3.05
N ASP A 334 20.84 35.49 -2.27
CA ASP A 334 19.96 36.55 -2.81
C ASP A 334 20.78 37.76 -3.33
N ASP A 335 21.98 38.00 -2.79
CA ASP A 335 22.84 39.15 -3.15
C ASP A 335 24.05 38.82 -4.06
N ALA A 336 24.33 37.54 -4.36
CA ALA A 336 25.49 37.15 -5.19
C ALA A 336 25.24 35.94 -6.10
N ALA A 337 25.87 35.94 -7.28
CA ALA A 337 25.87 34.78 -8.19
C ALA A 337 26.57 33.58 -7.49
N PRO A 338 25.88 32.45 -7.28
CA PRO A 338 26.42 31.36 -6.48
C PRO A 338 27.62 30.71 -7.17
N SER A 339 28.69 30.45 -6.41
CA SER A 339 29.69 29.47 -6.87
C SER A 339 29.05 28.08 -6.85
N ASN A 340 29.30 27.25 -7.87
CA ASN A 340 28.76 25.89 -8.02
C ASN A 340 29.11 24.91 -6.86
N ALA A 341 29.81 25.35 -5.81
CA ALA A 341 30.26 24.53 -4.69
C ALA A 341 29.50 24.75 -3.36
N LEU A 342 28.63 25.75 -3.25
CA LEU A 342 27.86 26.03 -2.03
C LEU A 342 26.44 25.45 -2.10
N ILE A 343 26.03 24.77 -1.04
CA ILE A 343 24.70 24.17 -0.91
C ILE A 343 23.77 25.16 -0.22
N ASP A 344 22.68 25.57 -0.87
CA ASP A 344 21.66 26.41 -0.25
C ASP A 344 20.78 25.57 0.69
N ALA A 345 20.94 25.79 2.00
CA ALA A 345 20.18 25.08 3.03
C ALA A 345 18.67 25.36 2.95
N ARG A 346 18.25 26.46 2.31
CA ARG A 346 16.83 26.81 2.15
C ARG A 346 16.07 25.82 1.26
N ASN A 347 16.79 25.06 0.44
CA ASN A 347 16.24 24.02 -0.41
C ASN A 347 16.11 22.65 0.28
N LEU A 348 16.55 22.54 1.54
CA LEU A 348 16.55 21.31 2.32
C LEU A 348 15.46 21.36 3.41
N TYR A 349 14.84 20.21 3.68
CA TYR A 349 14.06 20.03 4.90
C TYR A 349 14.98 19.94 6.11
N TYR A 350 14.47 20.27 7.30
CA TYR A 350 15.26 20.22 8.53
C TYR A 350 15.93 18.85 8.77
N TYR A 351 15.23 17.74 8.47
CA TYR A 351 15.78 16.39 8.59
C TYR A 351 16.88 16.04 7.57
N GLN A 352 17.01 16.79 6.48
CA GLN A 352 18.03 16.59 5.46
C GLN A 352 19.33 17.36 5.74
N ILE A 353 19.29 18.34 6.64
CA ILE A 353 20.46 19.19 6.96
C ILE A 353 21.70 18.38 7.35
N PRO A 354 21.62 17.32 8.20
CA PRO A 354 22.80 16.55 8.57
C PRO A 354 23.50 15.83 7.41
N GLU A 355 22.80 15.57 6.29
CA GLU A 355 23.41 14.96 5.10
C GLU A 355 24.50 15.88 4.50
N TYR A 356 24.31 17.20 4.59
CA TYR A 356 25.16 18.20 3.93
C TYR A 356 25.93 19.12 4.89
N PHE A 357 25.52 19.18 6.15
CA PHE A 357 26.08 20.08 7.16
C PHE A 357 26.48 19.31 8.43
N THR A 358 27.54 19.78 9.10
CA THR A 358 27.99 19.29 10.42
C THR A 358 27.62 20.30 11.50
N PHE A 359 27.14 19.82 12.64
CA PHE A 359 26.69 20.66 13.76
C PHE A 359 27.67 20.67 14.94
N THR A 360 27.84 21.83 15.56
CA THR A 360 28.41 21.96 16.91
C THR A 360 27.57 22.96 17.71
N THR A 361 27.44 22.73 19.02
CA THR A 361 26.68 23.64 19.90
C THR A 361 27.25 25.06 19.93
N ARG A 362 28.56 25.22 19.68
CA ARG A 362 29.24 26.52 19.67
C ARG A 362 29.11 27.30 18.36
N HIS A 363 29.06 26.60 17.22
CA HIS A 363 29.14 27.24 15.90
C HIS A 363 27.94 26.97 14.99
N GLY A 364 26.94 26.25 15.47
CA GLY A 364 25.77 25.86 14.69
C GLY A 364 26.14 24.90 13.55
N TRP A 365 25.37 24.97 12.46
CA TRP A 365 25.60 24.19 11.25
C TRP A 365 26.68 24.83 10.35
N ARG A 366 27.58 23.99 9.82
CA ARG A 366 28.58 24.37 8.82
C ARG A 366 28.60 23.36 7.69
N GLN A 367 28.85 23.82 6.46
CA GLN A 367 28.91 22.95 5.30
C GLN A 367 29.97 21.87 5.51
N ARG A 368 29.58 20.63 5.24
CA ARG A 368 30.42 19.45 5.40
C ARG A 368 31.53 19.47 4.35
N ARG A 369 32.78 19.27 4.79
CA ARG A 369 33.98 19.27 3.92
C ARG A 369 34.41 17.89 3.42
N ARG A 370 33.93 16.80 4.03
CA ARG A 370 34.26 15.41 3.67
C ARG A 370 32.96 14.62 3.54
N GLY A 371 32.88 13.71 2.57
CA GLY A 371 31.74 12.80 2.46
C GLY A 371 31.49 12.03 3.76
N GLY A 372 30.22 11.77 4.07
CA GLY A 372 29.80 11.01 5.25
C GLY A 372 28.40 10.44 5.06
N LYS A 373 28.16 9.28 5.68
CA LYS A 373 26.87 8.58 5.68
C LYS A 373 26.04 9.02 6.88
N GLU A 374 25.58 10.27 6.89
CA GLU A 374 24.74 10.83 7.96
C GLU A 374 23.30 11.02 7.50
N ILE A 375 22.34 10.71 8.38
CA ILE A 375 20.91 10.86 8.14
C ILE A 375 20.33 11.65 9.31
N GLY A 376 19.52 12.67 9.06
CA GLY A 376 18.82 13.38 10.13
C GLY A 376 17.53 12.68 10.56
N ARG A 377 17.25 12.68 11.86
CA ARG A 377 15.99 12.19 12.43
C ARG A 377 15.49 13.14 13.50
N MET A 378 14.28 13.65 13.37
CA MET A 378 13.66 14.44 14.45
C MET A 378 13.19 13.54 15.60
N TYR A 379 13.26 14.05 16.83
CA TYR A 379 12.62 13.37 17.95
C TYR A 379 11.11 13.21 17.71
N THR A 380 10.58 12.05 18.08
CA THR A 380 9.14 11.81 18.08
C THR A 380 8.49 12.70 19.14
N VAL A 381 7.39 13.33 18.77
CA VAL A 381 6.56 14.14 19.68
C VAL A 381 5.18 13.53 19.70
N SER A 382 4.62 13.35 20.90
CA SER A 382 3.28 12.80 21.06
C SER A 382 2.24 13.82 20.54
N PRO A 383 1.19 13.38 19.80
CA PRO A 383 0.08 14.25 19.43
C PRO A 383 -0.63 14.93 20.62
N ARG A 384 -0.45 14.41 21.85
CA ARG A 384 -0.95 15.04 23.09
C ARG A 384 -0.24 16.36 23.41
N ASP A 385 1.00 16.53 22.95
CA ASP A 385 1.75 17.79 23.03
C ASP A 385 1.49 18.60 21.74
N VAL A 386 0.26 19.12 21.63
CA VAL A 386 -0.33 19.64 20.38
C VAL A 386 0.58 20.66 19.68
N GLU A 387 1.10 21.65 20.41
CA GLU A 387 1.91 22.71 19.81
C GLU A 387 3.27 22.21 19.33
N ARG A 388 3.96 21.40 20.13
CA ARG A 388 5.26 20.86 19.73
C ARG A 388 5.11 19.83 18.61
N TYR A 389 4.01 19.07 18.61
CA TYR A 389 3.66 18.14 17.54
C TYR A 389 3.41 18.90 16.25
N SER A 390 2.60 19.96 16.29
CA SER A 390 2.32 20.81 15.14
C SER A 390 3.58 21.47 14.57
N LEU A 391 4.47 21.94 15.44
CA LEU A 391 5.79 22.44 15.07
C LEU A 391 6.62 21.37 14.35
N ARG A 392 6.63 20.13 14.85
CA ARG A 392 7.31 19.00 14.20
C ARG A 392 6.75 18.74 12.80
N ILE A 393 5.43 18.75 12.65
CA ILE A 393 4.75 18.55 11.37
C ILE A 393 5.10 19.66 10.37
N LEU A 394 5.15 20.92 10.82
CA LEU A 394 5.63 22.02 9.97
C LEU A 394 7.08 21.82 9.53
N LEU A 395 7.98 21.42 10.43
CA LEU A 395 9.39 21.15 10.09
C LEU A 395 9.58 19.97 9.14
N LEU A 396 8.68 18.99 9.16
CA LEU A 396 8.68 17.87 8.21
C LEU A 396 8.28 18.31 6.79
N ASN A 397 7.45 19.34 6.68
CA ASN A 397 6.78 19.70 5.44
C ASN A 397 7.21 21.03 4.83
N THR A 398 7.98 21.85 5.56
CA THR A 398 8.45 23.16 5.11
C THR A 398 9.97 23.24 5.05
N LYS A 399 10.49 24.07 4.14
CA LYS A 399 11.92 24.31 3.93
C LYS A 399 12.24 25.78 4.17
N GLY A 400 13.52 26.09 4.37
CA GLY A 400 14.03 27.47 4.36
C GLY A 400 13.56 28.37 5.48
N LYS A 401 12.89 27.83 6.50
CA LYS A 401 12.38 28.62 7.62
C LYS A 401 13.52 29.24 8.43
N THR A 402 13.40 30.52 8.75
CA THR A 402 14.45 31.36 9.34
C THR A 402 14.20 31.71 10.81
N SER A 403 13.00 31.44 11.34
CA SER A 403 12.67 31.62 12.76
C SER A 403 11.43 30.81 13.15
N PHE A 404 11.06 30.85 14.44
CA PHE A 404 9.80 30.26 14.92
C PHE A 404 8.56 31.01 14.38
N GLU A 405 8.67 32.33 14.21
CA GLU A 405 7.63 33.20 13.63
C GLU A 405 7.45 32.93 12.14
N ASP A 406 8.55 32.78 11.39
CA ASP A 406 8.49 32.38 9.99
C ASP A 406 7.88 30.97 9.85
N LEU A 407 8.23 30.04 10.74
CA LEU A 407 7.62 28.70 10.74
C LEU A 407 6.09 28.74 10.96
N ARG A 408 5.56 29.75 11.67
CA ARG A 408 4.11 29.99 11.84
C ARG A 408 3.47 30.86 10.75
N THR A 409 4.26 31.36 9.80
CA THR A 409 3.76 32.20 8.72
C THR A 409 3.35 31.34 7.53
N VAL A 410 2.07 31.46 7.14
CA VAL A 410 1.46 30.74 6.02
C VAL A 410 0.88 31.76 5.04
N GLU A 411 1.26 31.68 3.76
CA GLU A 411 0.78 32.59 2.70
C GLU A 411 0.91 34.10 3.07
N GLY A 412 1.95 34.47 3.82
CA GLY A 412 2.20 35.85 4.26
C GLY A 412 1.46 36.28 5.52
N ARG A 413 0.63 35.42 6.12
CA ARG A 413 -0.05 35.68 7.41
C ARG A 413 0.60 34.89 8.54
N MET A 414 0.99 35.58 9.61
CA MET A 414 1.50 34.94 10.83
C MET A 414 0.33 34.41 11.67
N CYS A 415 0.32 33.10 11.94
CA CYS A 415 -0.63 32.47 12.84
C CYS A 415 -0.22 32.63 14.31
N GLU A 416 -1.18 32.56 15.23
CA GLU A 416 -0.90 32.70 16.67
C GLU A 416 -0.22 31.45 17.23
N THR A 417 -0.59 30.28 16.74
CA THR A 417 -0.10 28.98 17.22
C THR A 417 0.50 28.14 16.11
N PHE A 418 1.35 27.17 16.45
CA PHE A 418 1.87 26.20 15.47
C PHE A 418 0.75 25.28 14.97
N SER A 419 -0.23 24.95 15.83
CA SER A 419 -1.41 24.17 15.44
C SER A 419 -2.22 24.90 14.36
N GLU A 420 -2.51 26.18 14.55
CA GLU A 420 -3.20 27.01 13.53
C GLU A 420 -2.39 27.07 12.23
N ALA A 421 -1.07 27.29 12.29
CA ALA A 421 -0.21 27.31 11.10
C ALA A 421 -0.20 25.96 10.36
N ALA A 422 -0.15 24.83 11.09
CA ALA A 422 -0.15 23.50 10.51
C ALA A 422 -1.50 23.17 9.85
N LYS A 423 -2.62 23.54 10.48
CA LYS A 423 -3.97 23.43 9.89
C LYS A 423 -4.13 24.35 8.67
N ALA A 424 -3.69 25.60 8.79
CA ALA A 424 -3.67 26.56 7.69
C ALA A 424 -2.69 26.18 6.58
N SER A 425 -1.76 25.26 6.79
CA SER A 425 -0.92 24.69 5.74
C SER A 425 -1.50 23.39 5.16
N GLY A 426 -2.60 22.88 5.71
CA GLY A 426 -3.22 21.61 5.32
C GLY A 426 -2.48 20.36 5.80
N PHE A 427 -1.64 20.49 6.84
CA PHE A 427 -0.85 19.38 7.41
C PHE A 427 -1.47 18.75 8.67
N LEU A 428 -2.52 19.36 9.23
CA LEU A 428 -3.31 18.81 10.33
C LEU A 428 -4.80 18.89 10.02
N ASP A 429 -5.54 17.87 10.47
CA ASP A 429 -6.98 17.77 10.30
C ASP A 429 -7.75 18.70 11.25
N ASP A 430 -8.84 19.27 10.73
CA ASP A 430 -9.79 20.15 11.42
C ASP A 430 -11.10 20.14 10.61
N ASP A 431 -12.27 20.18 11.24
CA ASP A 431 -13.58 20.25 10.56
C ASP A 431 -13.73 21.47 9.63
N THR A 432 -12.96 22.53 9.85
CA THR A 432 -12.79 23.68 8.96
C THR A 432 -12.32 23.27 7.57
N TYR A 433 -11.56 22.17 7.44
CA TYR A 433 -11.20 21.62 6.14
C TYR A 433 -12.44 21.28 5.32
N PHE A 434 -13.41 20.56 5.90
CA PHE A 434 -14.63 20.16 5.20
C PHE A 434 -15.48 21.37 4.81
N ARG A 435 -15.62 22.32 5.74
CA ARG A 435 -16.33 23.59 5.49
C ARG A 435 -15.67 24.38 4.36
N GLN A 436 -14.35 24.54 4.38
CA GLN A 436 -13.63 25.27 3.32
C GLN A 436 -13.68 24.54 1.98
N SER A 437 -13.62 23.20 1.99
CA SER A 437 -13.79 22.37 0.78
C SER A 437 -15.17 22.56 0.15
N LEU A 438 -16.23 22.56 0.97
CA LEU A 438 -17.60 22.79 0.51
C LEU A 438 -17.81 24.23 0.00
N ARG A 439 -17.22 25.24 0.66
CA ARG A 439 -17.24 26.62 0.15
C ARG A 439 -16.51 26.76 -1.19
N GLU A 440 -15.33 26.14 -1.33
CA GLU A 440 -14.57 26.13 -2.59
C GLU A 440 -15.36 25.42 -3.70
N ALA A 441 -16.01 24.29 -3.40
CA ALA A 441 -16.85 23.57 -4.36
C ALA A 441 -18.12 24.36 -4.74
N ALA A 442 -18.81 24.98 -3.79
CA ALA A 442 -20.07 25.70 -4.03
C ALA A 442 -19.93 26.89 -4.99
N GLN A 443 -18.72 27.47 -5.13
CA GLN A 443 -18.48 28.62 -6.00
C GLN A 443 -18.56 28.31 -7.51
N PHE A 444 -18.39 27.05 -7.91
CA PHE A 444 -18.20 26.69 -9.34
C PHE A 444 -19.01 25.48 -9.79
N GLN A 445 -19.89 24.92 -8.93
CA GLN A 445 -20.57 23.65 -9.19
C GLN A 445 -22.08 23.79 -9.22
N THR A 446 -22.71 22.85 -9.92
CA THR A 446 -24.17 22.70 -9.88
C THR A 446 -24.60 22.11 -8.53
N PRO A 447 -25.81 22.43 -8.03
CA PRO A 447 -26.32 21.89 -6.77
C PRO A 447 -26.29 20.35 -6.71
N SER A 448 -26.61 19.67 -7.82
CA SER A 448 -26.54 18.20 -7.92
C SER A 448 -25.11 17.67 -7.77
N MET A 449 -24.10 18.35 -8.30
CA MET A 449 -22.70 17.95 -8.10
C MET A 449 -22.26 18.19 -6.65
N LEU A 450 -22.71 19.29 -6.04
CA LEU A 450 -22.43 19.61 -4.65
C LEU A 450 -23.02 18.56 -3.69
N ARG A 451 -24.23 18.05 -3.96
CA ARG A 451 -24.84 16.92 -3.23
C ARG A 451 -23.97 15.66 -3.27
N GLY A 452 -23.36 15.35 -4.41
CA GLY A 452 -22.48 14.19 -4.58
C GLY A 452 -21.16 14.36 -3.84
N PHE A 453 -20.60 15.56 -3.91
CA PHE A 453 -19.41 15.94 -3.15
C PHE A 453 -19.64 15.82 -1.63
N PHE A 454 -20.77 16.31 -1.13
CA PHE A 454 -21.17 16.20 0.28
C PHE A 454 -21.34 14.74 0.71
N ALA A 455 -22.06 13.93 -0.07
CA ALA A 455 -22.21 12.49 0.19
C ALA A 455 -20.85 11.77 0.25
N CYS A 456 -19.94 12.10 -0.66
CA CYS A 456 -18.60 11.53 -0.70
C CYS A 456 -17.79 11.86 0.58
N LEU A 457 -17.83 13.11 1.05
CA LEU A 457 -17.16 13.50 2.30
C LEU A 457 -17.68 12.70 3.50
N LEU A 458 -19.01 12.57 3.65
CA LEU A 458 -19.59 11.84 4.77
C LEU A 458 -19.36 10.31 4.70
N CYS A 459 -19.23 9.74 3.51
CA CYS A 459 -18.97 8.32 3.35
C CYS A 459 -17.52 7.94 3.67
N TYR A 460 -16.57 8.79 3.25
CA TYR A 460 -15.15 8.46 3.28
C TYR A 460 -14.36 9.15 4.39
N CYS A 461 -14.86 10.25 4.96
CA CYS A 461 -14.15 11.00 6.00
C CYS A 461 -14.84 10.86 7.37
N GLU A 462 -14.06 10.94 8.43
CA GLU A 462 -14.57 11.12 9.80
C GLU A 462 -14.88 12.61 10.02
N VAL A 463 -16.14 13.00 9.80
CA VAL A 463 -16.65 14.35 10.04
C VAL A 463 -17.27 14.40 11.44
N VAL A 464 -16.76 15.28 12.31
CA VAL A 464 -17.23 15.33 13.71
C VAL A 464 -18.63 15.94 13.80
N ASN A 465 -18.87 17.07 13.12
CA ASN A 465 -20.16 17.79 13.14
C ASN A 465 -20.83 17.84 11.76
N ALA A 466 -21.29 16.68 11.27
CA ALA A 466 -21.95 16.58 9.96
C ALA A 466 -23.30 17.34 9.89
N GLN A 467 -24.01 17.45 11.02
CA GLN A 467 -25.27 18.19 11.13
C GLN A 467 -25.04 19.69 10.84
N ASP A 468 -24.03 20.31 11.46
CA ASP A 468 -23.68 21.72 11.22
C ASP A 468 -23.32 21.98 9.74
N LEU A 469 -22.60 21.06 9.10
CA LEU A 469 -22.29 21.18 7.68
C LEU A 469 -23.54 21.04 6.81
N TRP A 470 -24.47 20.14 7.16
CA TRP A 470 -25.75 20.06 6.47
C TRP A 470 -26.53 21.36 6.57
N GLU A 471 -26.64 21.92 7.77
CA GLU A 471 -27.34 23.19 8.01
C GLU A 471 -26.72 24.35 7.22
N GLU A 472 -25.39 24.45 7.17
CA GLU A 472 -24.69 25.51 6.43
C GLU A 472 -24.86 25.43 4.90
N PHE A 473 -24.92 24.21 4.31
CA PHE A 473 -24.89 24.03 2.85
C PHE A 473 -26.19 23.49 2.23
N SER A 474 -27.20 23.13 3.03
CA SER A 474 -28.46 22.55 2.55
C SER A 474 -29.16 23.40 1.50
N THR A 475 -29.25 24.72 1.70
CA THR A 475 -29.85 25.65 0.74
C THR A 475 -29.09 25.67 -0.60
N SER A 476 -27.75 25.75 -0.57
CA SER A 476 -26.94 25.68 -1.79
C SER A 476 -27.07 24.34 -2.52
N MET A 477 -27.27 23.26 -1.76
CA MET A 477 -27.54 21.93 -2.30
C MET A 477 -28.98 21.75 -2.81
N ALA A 478 -29.91 22.66 -2.49
CA ALA A 478 -31.32 22.56 -2.88
C ALA A 478 -31.71 23.54 -4.02
N ASP A 479 -30.78 24.40 -4.44
CA ASP A 479 -31.04 25.54 -5.34
C ASP A 479 -31.66 25.15 -6.70
N ASP A 480 -31.32 23.97 -7.25
CA ASP A 480 -31.92 23.45 -8.49
C ASP A 480 -33.37 23.00 -8.31
N PHE A 481 -33.77 22.55 -7.13
CA PHE A 481 -35.16 22.20 -6.80
C PHE A 481 -36.00 23.46 -6.57
N LEU A 482 -35.43 24.47 -5.92
CA LEU A 482 -36.05 25.80 -5.79
C LEU A 482 -36.36 26.40 -7.17
N TYR A 483 -35.41 26.33 -8.11
CA TYR A 483 -35.61 26.82 -9.47
C TYR A 483 -36.71 26.05 -10.24
N ARG A 484 -36.98 24.80 -9.86
CA ARG A 484 -38.07 23.97 -10.42
C ARG A 484 -39.44 24.26 -9.79
N GLY A 485 -39.53 25.24 -8.89
CA GLY A 485 -40.78 25.68 -8.28
C GLY A 485 -41.18 24.94 -7.01
N MET A 486 -40.28 24.14 -6.41
CA MET A 486 -40.49 23.60 -5.07
C MET A 486 -40.32 24.72 -4.02
N ASN A 487 -41.06 24.64 -2.92
CA ASN A 487 -40.79 25.52 -1.78
C ASN A 487 -39.48 25.10 -1.06
N GLU A 488 -38.96 25.97 -0.20
CA GLU A 488 -37.65 25.75 0.43
C GLU A 488 -37.57 24.48 1.29
N GLU A 489 -38.61 24.19 2.07
CA GLU A 489 -38.67 22.96 2.88
C GLU A 489 -38.70 21.69 2.00
N GLU A 490 -39.51 21.70 0.93
CA GLU A 490 -39.59 20.60 -0.04
C GLU A 490 -38.28 20.42 -0.81
N ALA A 491 -37.63 21.51 -1.20
CA ALA A 491 -36.38 21.50 -1.94
C ALA A 491 -35.23 20.95 -1.09
N ILE A 492 -35.12 21.39 0.18
CA ILE A 492 -34.13 20.89 1.13
C ILE A 492 -34.39 19.40 1.44
N ALA A 493 -35.66 19.00 1.60
CA ALA A 493 -36.01 17.60 1.77
C ALA A 493 -35.62 16.76 0.55
N ALA A 494 -35.92 17.22 -0.67
CA ALA A 494 -35.53 16.53 -1.90
C ALA A 494 -33.99 16.37 -2.00
N ALA A 495 -33.25 17.43 -1.68
CA ALA A 495 -31.78 17.40 -1.62
C ALA A 495 -31.28 16.37 -0.58
N TYR A 496 -31.87 16.32 0.61
CA TYR A 496 -31.51 15.35 1.67
C TYR A 496 -31.66 13.92 1.16
N PHE A 497 -32.81 13.62 0.57
CA PHE A 497 -33.10 12.27 0.10
C PHE A 497 -32.23 11.85 -1.09
N GLU A 498 -31.81 12.78 -1.94
CA GLU A 498 -30.85 12.48 -3.02
C GLU A 498 -29.44 12.20 -2.47
N VAL A 499 -29.00 12.97 -1.46
CA VAL A 499 -27.74 12.68 -0.75
C VAL A 499 -27.82 11.30 -0.07
N ALA A 500 -28.93 10.98 0.58
CA ALA A 500 -29.16 9.68 1.20
C ALA A 500 -29.07 8.53 0.19
N ASP A 501 -29.65 8.67 -1.01
CA ASP A 501 -29.57 7.64 -2.07
C ASP A 501 -28.13 7.42 -2.56
N ARG A 502 -27.35 8.50 -2.69
CA ARG A 502 -25.93 8.42 -3.07
C ARG A 502 -25.11 7.72 -1.99
N MET A 503 -25.31 8.08 -0.72
CA MET A 503 -24.63 7.43 0.40
C MET A 503 -24.99 5.95 0.55
N LEU A 504 -26.26 5.59 0.33
CA LEU A 504 -26.71 4.19 0.34
C LEU A 504 -26.00 3.36 -0.73
N THR A 505 -25.76 3.94 -1.91
CA THR A 505 -24.98 3.29 -2.98
C THR A 505 -23.53 3.03 -2.57
N LEU A 506 -22.98 3.87 -1.67
CA LEU A 506 -21.67 3.72 -1.04
C LEU A 506 -21.71 2.89 0.27
N GLY A 507 -22.88 2.38 0.66
CA GLY A 507 -23.05 1.51 1.83
C GLY A 507 -23.19 2.23 3.18
N ARG A 508 -23.46 3.55 3.21
CA ARG A 508 -23.77 4.29 4.45
C ARG A 508 -25.19 4.84 4.46
N ASP A 509 -25.79 4.96 5.65
CA ASP A 509 -27.10 5.56 5.86
C ASP A 509 -26.96 6.97 6.44
N LEU A 510 -27.40 8.00 5.68
CA LEU A 510 -27.33 9.40 6.10
C LEU A 510 -28.10 9.66 7.41
N ARG A 511 -29.19 8.93 7.67
CA ARG A 511 -30.06 9.13 8.84
C ARG A 511 -29.35 8.83 10.17
N GLN A 512 -28.23 8.12 10.12
CA GLN A 512 -27.40 7.85 11.31
C GLN A 512 -26.51 9.03 11.69
N ILE A 513 -26.36 10.02 10.80
CA ILE A 513 -25.35 11.08 10.90
C ILE A 513 -25.97 12.48 10.81
N VAL A 514 -27.02 12.65 9.99
CA VAL A 514 -27.75 13.91 9.80
C VAL A 514 -29.24 13.66 9.95
N THR A 515 -29.91 14.47 10.77
CA THR A 515 -31.33 14.35 11.04
C THR A 515 -32.13 14.69 9.78
N PRO A 516 -33.06 13.83 9.33
CA PRO A 516 -33.89 14.13 8.16
C PRO A 516 -34.78 15.36 8.43
N PRO A 517 -34.89 16.31 7.48
CA PRO A 517 -35.75 17.48 7.64
C PRO A 517 -37.25 17.10 7.66
N VAL A 518 -37.61 15.98 7.03
CA VAL A 518 -38.97 15.41 7.04
C VAL A 518 -38.92 13.88 7.12
N GLU A 519 -39.92 13.26 7.74
CA GLU A 519 -40.02 11.80 7.90
C GLU A 519 -40.24 11.06 6.56
N GLN A 520 -40.91 11.68 5.59
CA GLN A 520 -41.28 11.05 4.32
C GLN A 520 -40.68 11.79 3.13
N ARG A 521 -40.18 11.02 2.15
CA ARG A 521 -39.64 11.56 0.90
C ARG A 521 -40.72 12.38 0.17
N PRO A 522 -40.45 13.65 -0.19
CA PRO A 522 -41.34 14.43 -1.05
C PRO A 522 -41.58 13.67 -2.37
N ALA A 523 -42.81 13.70 -2.87
CA ALA A 523 -43.15 13.07 -4.15
C ALA A 523 -42.53 13.86 -5.31
N VAL A 524 -41.27 13.56 -5.62
CA VAL A 524 -40.66 14.01 -6.87
C VAL A 524 -41.25 13.16 -7.99
N PRO A 525 -41.90 13.74 -9.01
CA PRO A 525 -42.41 12.97 -10.14
C PRO A 525 -41.23 12.26 -10.81
N ASP A 526 -41.28 10.93 -10.90
CA ASP A 526 -40.34 10.17 -11.74
C ASP A 526 -40.43 10.75 -13.16
N VAL A 527 -39.27 11.01 -13.79
CA VAL A 527 -39.25 11.41 -15.20
C VAL A 527 -39.88 10.25 -16.00
N PRO A 528 -41.03 10.47 -16.68
CA PRO A 528 -41.69 9.39 -17.39
C PRO A 528 -40.74 8.80 -18.43
N ILE A 529 -40.58 7.47 -18.44
CA ILE A 529 -39.79 6.78 -19.47
C ILE A 529 -40.55 6.90 -20.79
N ASP A 530 -39.97 7.60 -21.77
CA ASP A 530 -40.52 7.67 -23.13
C ASP A 530 -40.24 6.38 -23.88
N HIS A 531 -41.10 5.38 -23.69
CA HIS A 531 -40.99 4.08 -24.37
C HIS A 531 -40.97 4.18 -25.90
N ARG A 532 -41.58 5.22 -26.51
CA ARG A 532 -41.57 5.39 -27.97
C ARG A 532 -40.19 5.79 -28.48
N GLN A 533 -39.46 6.58 -27.71
CA GLN A 533 -38.07 6.93 -28.04
C GLN A 533 -37.18 5.69 -28.05
N TYR A 534 -37.30 4.83 -27.03
CA TYR A 534 -36.54 3.57 -26.94
C TYR A 534 -36.90 2.58 -28.06
N GLU A 535 -38.17 2.49 -28.45
CA GLU A 535 -38.62 1.65 -29.57
C GLU A 535 -38.02 2.10 -30.91
N SER A 536 -38.02 3.42 -31.17
CA SER A 536 -37.40 4.02 -32.36
C SER A 536 -35.89 3.79 -32.40
N GLU A 537 -35.21 4.07 -31.29
CA GLU A 537 -33.76 3.90 -31.18
C GLU A 537 -33.34 2.42 -31.28
N GLY A 538 -34.09 1.52 -30.62
CA GLY A 538 -33.88 0.08 -30.72
C GLY A 538 -34.00 -0.43 -32.16
N SER A 539 -35.02 0.03 -32.89
CA SER A 539 -35.21 -0.31 -34.31
C SER A 539 -34.07 0.21 -35.19
N ARG A 540 -33.60 1.44 -34.93
CA ARG A 540 -32.47 2.05 -35.61
C ARG A 540 -31.20 1.24 -35.41
N LEU A 541 -30.84 0.94 -34.16
CA LEU A 541 -29.63 0.17 -33.82
C LEU A 541 -29.67 -1.26 -34.39
N TYR A 542 -30.83 -1.91 -34.30
CA TYR A 542 -31.05 -3.26 -34.82
C TYR A 542 -30.84 -3.35 -36.34
N SER A 543 -31.27 -2.32 -37.08
CA SER A 543 -31.11 -2.27 -38.54
C SER A 543 -29.65 -2.23 -39.00
N SER A 544 -28.74 -1.71 -38.17
CA SER A 544 -27.31 -1.55 -38.46
C SER A 544 -26.42 -2.67 -37.88
N LEU A 545 -26.99 -3.70 -37.27
CA LEU A 545 -26.22 -4.84 -36.77
C LEU A 545 -25.57 -5.63 -37.92
N ASN A 546 -24.33 -6.09 -37.71
CA ASN A 546 -23.69 -7.03 -38.63
C ASN A 546 -24.31 -8.44 -38.53
N ALA A 547 -23.93 -9.35 -39.42
CA ALA A 547 -24.54 -10.68 -39.49
C ALA A 547 -24.45 -11.49 -38.18
N ASN A 548 -23.30 -11.46 -37.49
CA ASN A 548 -23.11 -12.21 -36.24
C ASN A 548 -23.88 -11.56 -35.08
N GLN A 549 -23.85 -10.23 -35.00
CA GLN A 549 -24.61 -9.47 -34.00
C GLN A 549 -26.11 -9.66 -34.18
N LYS A 550 -26.60 -9.62 -35.43
CA LYS A 550 -28.02 -9.80 -35.75
C LYS A 550 -28.50 -11.19 -35.39
N ARG A 551 -27.71 -12.23 -35.69
CA ARG A 551 -28.03 -13.61 -35.27
C ARG A 551 -28.15 -13.75 -33.75
N ALA A 552 -27.24 -13.13 -33.01
CA ALA A 552 -27.30 -13.12 -31.55
C ALA A 552 -28.54 -12.34 -31.05
N ALA A 553 -28.81 -11.18 -31.65
CA ALA A 553 -29.96 -10.35 -31.30
C ALA A 553 -31.28 -11.07 -31.55
N ASP A 554 -31.46 -11.71 -32.71
CA ASP A 554 -32.68 -12.44 -33.07
C ASP A 554 -32.99 -13.55 -32.07
N ASP A 555 -31.98 -14.32 -31.69
CA ASP A 555 -32.11 -15.41 -30.73
C ASP A 555 -32.45 -14.90 -29.32
N ILE A 556 -31.75 -13.85 -28.85
CA ILE A 556 -32.00 -13.23 -27.54
C ILE A 556 -33.38 -12.56 -27.48
N ILE A 557 -33.77 -11.82 -28.52
CA ILE A 557 -35.09 -11.17 -28.60
C ILE A 557 -36.19 -12.22 -28.62
N SER A 558 -36.01 -13.33 -29.35
CA SER A 558 -36.99 -14.43 -29.36
C SER A 558 -37.16 -15.07 -27.99
N ALA A 559 -36.11 -15.09 -27.15
CA ALA A 559 -36.16 -15.60 -25.80
C ALA A 559 -36.85 -14.66 -24.80
N MET A 560 -37.07 -13.38 -25.15
CA MET A 560 -37.87 -12.47 -24.32
C MET A 560 -39.30 -12.99 -24.15
N ASP A 561 -39.83 -13.69 -25.14
CA ASP A 561 -41.20 -14.17 -25.22
C ASP A 561 -41.34 -15.68 -24.86
N ARG A 562 -40.25 -16.35 -24.41
CA ARG A 562 -40.20 -17.79 -24.09
C ARG A 562 -39.77 -18.07 -22.65
N ASP A 563 -40.24 -19.17 -22.08
CA ASP A 563 -39.93 -19.56 -20.69
C ASP A 563 -38.70 -20.49 -20.56
N ASP A 564 -38.17 -20.99 -21.67
CA ASP A 564 -37.01 -21.88 -21.78
C ASP A 564 -35.82 -21.20 -22.48
N ASN A 565 -34.61 -21.77 -22.34
CA ASN A 565 -33.39 -21.32 -23.04
C ASN A 565 -33.04 -19.82 -22.85
N ARG A 566 -33.08 -19.35 -21.60
CA ARG A 566 -32.94 -17.93 -21.23
C ARG A 566 -31.51 -17.50 -20.84
N CYS A 567 -30.48 -18.31 -21.15
CA CYS A 567 -29.08 -18.05 -20.78
C CYS A 567 -28.20 -17.94 -22.04
N PHE A 568 -27.60 -16.78 -22.28
CA PHE A 568 -26.79 -16.51 -23.48
C PHE A 568 -25.40 -16.00 -23.12
N PHE A 569 -24.37 -16.53 -23.78
CA PHE A 569 -23.01 -15.99 -23.72
C PHE A 569 -22.63 -15.36 -25.06
N VAL A 570 -22.28 -14.08 -25.03
CA VAL A 570 -21.76 -13.36 -26.19
C VAL A 570 -20.23 -13.33 -26.12
N ASP A 571 -19.60 -14.23 -26.86
CA ASP A 571 -18.15 -14.26 -27.05
C ASP A 571 -17.74 -13.28 -28.15
N GLY A 572 -16.87 -12.33 -27.85
CA GLY A 572 -16.43 -11.36 -28.83
C GLY A 572 -15.09 -10.74 -28.48
N PRO A 573 -14.11 -10.72 -29.41
CA PRO A 573 -12.85 -10.02 -29.21
C PRO A 573 -13.05 -8.52 -28.90
N GLY A 574 -12.02 -7.88 -28.37
CA GLY A 574 -12.00 -6.42 -28.24
C GLY A 574 -12.34 -5.71 -29.56
N GLY A 575 -13.39 -4.88 -29.56
CA GLY A 575 -13.84 -4.14 -30.74
C GLY A 575 -14.88 -4.85 -31.61
N SER A 576 -15.38 -6.04 -31.27
CA SER A 576 -16.43 -6.74 -32.04
C SER A 576 -17.85 -6.15 -31.91
N GLY A 577 -18.02 -5.09 -31.12
CA GLY A 577 -19.30 -4.41 -30.92
C GLY A 577 -20.24 -5.09 -29.92
N LYS A 578 -19.72 -5.81 -28.91
CA LYS A 578 -20.51 -6.40 -27.81
C LYS A 578 -21.43 -5.37 -27.13
N THR A 579 -20.86 -4.24 -26.69
CA THR A 579 -21.62 -3.14 -26.05
C THR A 579 -22.72 -2.61 -26.97
N TYR A 580 -22.44 -2.50 -28.28
CA TYR A 580 -23.43 -2.05 -29.26
C TYR A 580 -24.62 -3.02 -29.36
N LEU A 581 -24.35 -4.33 -29.32
CA LEU A 581 -25.39 -5.36 -29.23
C LEU A 581 -26.18 -5.23 -27.92
N TYR A 582 -25.52 -5.07 -26.77
CA TYR A 582 -26.21 -4.89 -25.49
C TYR A 582 -27.09 -3.64 -25.46
N SER A 583 -26.62 -2.52 -25.99
CA SER A 583 -27.41 -1.28 -26.12
C SER A 583 -28.62 -1.51 -27.03
N THR A 584 -28.48 -2.30 -28.10
CA THR A 584 -29.61 -2.65 -28.98
C THR A 584 -30.66 -3.45 -28.22
N ILE A 585 -30.25 -4.50 -27.50
CA ILE A 585 -31.14 -5.33 -26.68
C ILE A 585 -31.81 -4.51 -25.57
N TYR A 586 -31.05 -3.64 -24.90
CA TYR A 586 -31.57 -2.74 -23.87
C TYR A 586 -32.68 -1.84 -24.41
N ASN A 587 -32.44 -1.14 -25.53
CA ASN A 587 -33.44 -0.23 -26.11
C ASN A 587 -34.71 -0.99 -26.55
N ILE A 588 -34.58 -2.17 -27.14
CA ILE A 588 -35.71 -3.01 -27.55
C ILE A 588 -36.52 -3.47 -26.33
N ALA A 589 -35.86 -3.98 -25.29
CA ALA A 589 -36.52 -4.46 -24.07
C ALA A 589 -37.25 -3.32 -23.35
N VAL A 590 -36.61 -2.16 -23.18
CA VAL A 590 -37.24 -0.97 -22.56
C VAL A 590 -38.40 -0.45 -23.41
N GLY A 591 -38.28 -0.46 -24.75
CA GLY A 591 -39.39 -0.14 -25.66
C GLY A 591 -40.58 -1.08 -25.49
N ARG A 592 -40.32 -2.37 -25.23
CA ARG A 592 -41.33 -3.38 -24.86
C ARG A 592 -41.80 -3.31 -23.40
N ARG A 593 -41.44 -2.26 -22.67
CA ARG A 593 -41.78 -2.03 -21.25
C ARG A 593 -41.21 -3.09 -20.29
N GLN A 594 -40.13 -3.76 -20.68
CA GLN A 594 -39.39 -4.67 -19.80
C GLN A 594 -38.36 -3.90 -18.98
N VAL A 595 -38.05 -4.41 -17.79
CA VAL A 595 -37.04 -3.85 -16.89
C VAL A 595 -35.71 -4.55 -17.12
N VAL A 596 -34.68 -3.76 -17.46
CA VAL A 596 -33.33 -4.28 -17.76
C VAL A 596 -32.34 -3.83 -16.69
N LEU A 597 -31.55 -4.76 -16.18
CA LEU A 597 -30.42 -4.49 -15.30
C LEU A 597 -29.10 -4.75 -16.04
N CYS A 598 -28.32 -3.70 -16.22
CA CYS A 598 -26.97 -3.79 -16.77
C CYS A 598 -25.92 -3.81 -15.65
N VAL A 599 -25.01 -4.78 -15.70
CA VAL A 599 -23.92 -4.91 -14.73
C VAL A 599 -22.60 -5.22 -15.42
N ALA A 600 -21.49 -4.90 -14.76
CA ALA A 600 -20.17 -5.38 -15.13
C ALA A 600 -19.30 -5.64 -13.90
N TRP A 601 -18.23 -6.41 -14.06
CA TRP A 601 -17.34 -6.71 -12.94
C TRP A 601 -16.59 -5.47 -12.43
N THR A 602 -16.16 -4.59 -13.34
CA THR A 602 -15.43 -3.35 -13.02
C THR A 602 -16.31 -2.11 -13.21
N GLY A 603 -16.02 -1.03 -12.47
CA GLY A 603 -16.76 0.23 -12.55
C GLY A 603 -16.69 0.90 -13.92
N ILE A 604 -15.52 0.89 -14.57
CA ILE A 604 -15.34 1.44 -15.91
C ILE A 604 -16.24 0.73 -16.92
N ALA A 605 -16.27 -0.61 -16.90
CA ALA A 605 -17.11 -1.38 -17.82
C ALA A 605 -18.59 -1.13 -17.55
N ALA A 606 -18.99 -1.00 -16.28
CA ALA A 606 -20.37 -0.71 -15.91
C ALA A 606 -20.83 0.65 -16.47
N ASN A 607 -19.99 1.68 -16.43
CA ASN A 607 -20.29 3.01 -16.97
C ASN A 607 -20.52 3.03 -18.49
N LEU A 608 -20.05 2.02 -19.23
CA LEU A 608 -20.29 1.91 -20.68
C LEU A 608 -21.67 1.33 -21.02
N LEU A 609 -22.37 0.76 -20.03
CA LEU A 609 -23.68 0.18 -20.19
C LEU A 609 -24.79 1.17 -19.78
N PRO A 610 -25.95 1.16 -20.46
CA PRO A 610 -27.09 1.99 -20.05
C PRO A 610 -27.49 1.74 -18.59
N GLY A 611 -27.37 2.76 -17.75
CA GLY A 611 -27.68 2.67 -16.31
C GLY A 611 -26.81 1.66 -15.53
N GLY A 612 -25.66 1.27 -16.07
CA GLY A 612 -24.87 0.15 -15.56
C GLY A 612 -24.30 0.37 -14.15
N ARG A 613 -24.17 -0.72 -13.40
CA ARG A 613 -23.55 -0.74 -12.06
C ARG A 613 -22.58 -1.90 -11.92
N THR A 614 -21.72 -1.87 -10.89
CA THR A 614 -20.88 -3.04 -10.60
C THR A 614 -21.73 -4.20 -10.09
N VAL A 615 -21.33 -5.43 -10.44
CA VAL A 615 -21.98 -6.67 -9.98
C VAL A 615 -22.07 -6.69 -8.44
N ASN A 616 -20.98 -6.36 -7.76
CA ASN A 616 -20.94 -6.32 -6.30
C ASN A 616 -21.97 -5.37 -5.70
N SER A 617 -22.19 -4.20 -6.31
CA SER A 617 -23.18 -3.23 -5.85
C SER A 617 -24.60 -3.70 -6.16
N ALA A 618 -24.86 -4.18 -7.38
CA ALA A 618 -26.19 -4.58 -7.82
C ALA A 618 -26.74 -5.78 -7.03
N PHE A 619 -25.89 -6.75 -6.69
CA PHE A 619 -26.28 -7.99 -6.01
C PHE A 619 -25.84 -8.05 -4.54
N LYS A 620 -25.23 -6.99 -3.99
CA LYS A 620 -24.68 -6.93 -2.61
C LYS A 620 -23.80 -8.14 -2.28
N LEU A 621 -22.86 -8.48 -3.17
CA LEU A 621 -21.95 -9.60 -2.95
C LEU A 621 -21.04 -9.35 -1.73
N ASN A 622 -20.82 -10.40 -0.95
CA ASN A 622 -19.99 -10.34 0.24
C ASN A 622 -18.50 -10.35 -0.14
N MET A 623 -17.87 -9.19 -0.17
CA MET A 623 -16.44 -9.12 -0.50
C MET A 623 -15.54 -9.81 0.54
N ALA A 624 -16.01 -9.95 1.79
CA ALA A 624 -15.22 -10.55 2.87
C ALA A 624 -15.04 -12.07 2.72
N ASP A 625 -15.90 -12.75 1.95
CA ASP A 625 -15.76 -14.19 1.66
C ASP A 625 -15.28 -14.48 0.23
N GLY A 626 -14.79 -13.45 -0.47
CA GLY A 626 -14.39 -13.57 -1.88
C GLY A 626 -15.57 -13.56 -2.86
N ASN A 627 -16.69 -12.93 -2.49
CA ASN A 627 -17.92 -12.85 -3.30
C ASN A 627 -18.61 -14.21 -3.51
N ARG A 628 -18.50 -15.11 -2.54
CA ARG A 628 -19.16 -16.44 -2.55
C ARG A 628 -20.61 -16.39 -2.11
N THR A 629 -21.01 -15.32 -1.41
CA THR A 629 -22.40 -15.11 -0.97
C THR A 629 -22.88 -13.70 -1.25
N SER A 630 -24.19 -13.47 -1.10
CA SER A 630 -24.81 -12.14 -1.10
C SER A 630 -25.33 -11.79 0.29
N LEU A 631 -25.19 -10.52 0.67
CA LEU A 631 -25.72 -9.94 1.91
C LEU A 631 -27.16 -9.41 1.74
N MET A 632 -27.73 -9.50 0.52
CA MET A 632 -29.06 -9.01 0.24
C MET A 632 -30.13 -9.85 0.92
N LYS A 633 -31.09 -9.19 1.58
CA LYS A 633 -32.26 -9.84 2.19
C LYS A 633 -33.50 -9.60 1.34
N ARG A 634 -34.37 -10.62 1.20
CA ARG A 634 -35.58 -10.58 0.36
C ARG A 634 -36.52 -9.39 0.63
N GLN A 635 -36.57 -8.91 1.88
CA GLN A 635 -37.47 -7.80 2.26
C GLN A 635 -36.96 -6.42 1.80
N GLN A 636 -35.70 -6.31 1.38
CA GLN A 636 -35.06 -5.05 0.98
C GLN A 636 -35.64 -4.52 -0.34
N LYS A 637 -35.56 -3.19 -0.54
CA LYS A 637 -36.07 -2.51 -1.74
C LYS A 637 -35.36 -3.01 -3.00
N GLU A 638 -34.06 -3.25 -2.91
CA GLU A 638 -33.21 -3.73 -4.01
C GLU A 638 -33.61 -5.15 -4.44
N ALA A 639 -33.97 -6.02 -3.48
CA ALA A 639 -34.50 -7.35 -3.80
C ALA A 639 -35.83 -7.23 -4.57
N ARG A 640 -36.70 -6.27 -4.23
CA ARG A 640 -37.93 -5.99 -5.00
C ARG A 640 -37.65 -5.50 -6.41
N GLN A 641 -36.60 -4.69 -6.60
CA GLN A 641 -36.15 -4.28 -7.93
C GLN A 641 -35.67 -5.47 -8.77
N LEU A 642 -34.92 -6.40 -8.16
CA LEU A 642 -34.53 -7.64 -8.84
C LEU A 642 -35.72 -8.55 -9.17
N MET A 643 -36.75 -8.58 -8.31
CA MET A 643 -37.97 -9.36 -8.58
C MET A 643 -38.69 -8.90 -9.85
N ILE A 644 -38.76 -7.59 -10.08
CA ILE A 644 -39.42 -7.02 -11.27
C ILE A 644 -38.49 -6.92 -12.50
N THR A 645 -37.19 -7.18 -12.34
CA THR A 645 -36.24 -7.16 -13.47
C THR A 645 -36.52 -8.32 -14.40
N ASP A 646 -36.59 -8.10 -15.72
CA ASP A 646 -36.87 -9.14 -16.71
C ASP A 646 -35.59 -9.67 -17.36
N VAL A 647 -34.67 -8.75 -17.66
CA VAL A 647 -33.43 -9.00 -18.40
C VAL A 647 -32.23 -8.53 -17.59
N ILE A 648 -31.21 -9.38 -17.45
CA ILE A 648 -29.94 -9.04 -16.82
C ILE A 648 -28.84 -9.18 -17.88
N ILE A 649 -28.09 -8.09 -18.11
CA ILE A 649 -26.94 -8.07 -18.99
C ILE A 649 -25.69 -7.87 -18.14
N TRP A 650 -24.77 -8.82 -18.20
CA TRP A 650 -23.49 -8.78 -17.48
C TRP A 650 -22.32 -8.79 -18.47
N ASP A 651 -21.63 -7.65 -18.60
CA ASP A 651 -20.43 -7.52 -19.43
C ASP A 651 -19.11 -7.77 -18.67
N GLU A 652 -18.05 -8.08 -19.42
CA GLU A 652 -16.72 -8.44 -18.90
C GLU A 652 -16.71 -9.63 -17.92
N ILE A 653 -17.47 -10.68 -18.25
CA ILE A 653 -17.59 -11.92 -17.44
C ILE A 653 -16.26 -12.67 -17.28
N SER A 654 -15.29 -12.48 -18.17
CA SER A 654 -13.98 -13.14 -18.11
C SER A 654 -13.17 -12.75 -16.87
N MET A 655 -13.41 -11.56 -16.31
CA MET A 655 -12.75 -11.09 -15.08
C MET A 655 -13.46 -11.55 -13.80
N ALA A 656 -14.69 -12.07 -13.91
CA ALA A 656 -15.49 -12.47 -12.76
C ALA A 656 -15.13 -13.90 -12.31
N PRO A 657 -14.93 -14.15 -11.00
CA PRO A 657 -14.74 -15.49 -10.48
C PRO A 657 -16.04 -16.30 -10.57
N LYS A 658 -15.95 -17.60 -10.83
CA LYS A 658 -17.12 -18.50 -10.95
C LYS A 658 -18.05 -18.44 -9.74
N CYS A 659 -17.47 -18.30 -8.54
CA CYS A 659 -18.24 -18.25 -7.30
C CYS A 659 -19.16 -17.02 -7.22
N ALA A 660 -18.81 -15.91 -7.87
CA ALA A 660 -19.67 -14.73 -7.92
C ALA A 660 -20.89 -14.97 -8.81
N LEU A 661 -20.72 -15.66 -9.95
CA LEU A 661 -21.83 -16.06 -10.81
C LEU A 661 -22.77 -17.03 -10.09
N GLU A 662 -22.19 -18.01 -9.38
CA GLU A 662 -22.94 -18.98 -8.58
C GLU A 662 -23.69 -18.32 -7.42
N ALA A 663 -23.08 -17.34 -6.74
CA ALA A 663 -23.74 -16.57 -5.70
C ALA A 663 -24.94 -15.76 -6.23
N VAL A 664 -24.81 -15.18 -7.44
CA VAL A 664 -25.91 -14.45 -8.10
C VAL A 664 -27.05 -15.40 -8.48
N ASP A 665 -26.76 -16.59 -9.00
CA ASP A 665 -27.79 -17.61 -9.28
C ASP A 665 -28.56 -18.00 -8.01
N LEU A 666 -27.84 -18.34 -6.93
CA LEU A 666 -28.44 -18.69 -5.65
C LEU A 666 -29.30 -17.54 -5.09
N LEU A 667 -28.81 -16.31 -5.16
CA LEU A 667 -29.55 -15.13 -4.72
C LEU A 667 -30.84 -14.94 -5.51
N LEU A 668 -30.79 -15.05 -6.83
CA LEU A 668 -31.98 -14.83 -7.67
C LEU A 668 -33.01 -15.94 -7.49
N ARG A 669 -32.60 -17.19 -7.29
CA ARG A 669 -33.49 -18.30 -6.93
C ARG A 669 -34.18 -18.05 -5.59
N ASP A 670 -33.43 -17.61 -4.58
CA ASP A 670 -33.99 -17.26 -3.27
C ASP A 670 -34.96 -16.08 -3.38
N ILE A 671 -34.58 -14.97 -4.03
CA ILE A 671 -35.45 -13.80 -4.16
C ILE A 671 -36.74 -14.14 -4.93
N MET A 672 -36.62 -14.89 -6.02
CA MET A 672 -37.76 -15.27 -6.87
C MET A 672 -38.55 -16.47 -6.34
N GLN A 673 -38.06 -17.13 -5.28
CA GLN A 673 -38.65 -18.32 -4.67
C GLN A 673 -38.95 -19.42 -5.70
N ASN A 674 -37.99 -19.69 -6.58
CA ASN A 674 -38.07 -20.78 -7.54
C ASN A 674 -36.68 -21.38 -7.83
N ASP A 675 -36.66 -22.62 -8.31
CA ASP A 675 -35.42 -23.32 -8.64
C ASP A 675 -34.96 -23.13 -10.10
N LYS A 676 -35.62 -22.23 -10.86
CA LYS A 676 -35.20 -21.94 -12.24
C LYS A 676 -33.82 -21.24 -12.19
N PRO A 677 -32.88 -21.56 -13.11
CA PRO A 677 -31.61 -20.85 -13.19
C PRO A 677 -31.81 -19.34 -13.23
N PHE A 678 -31.02 -18.63 -12.42
CA PHE A 678 -31.08 -17.19 -12.22
C PHE A 678 -32.49 -16.68 -11.89
N GLY A 679 -33.31 -17.47 -11.18
CA GLY A 679 -34.69 -17.13 -10.83
C GLY A 679 -35.63 -17.02 -12.03
N GLY A 680 -35.25 -17.55 -13.20
CA GLY A 680 -36.01 -17.50 -14.46
C GLY A 680 -35.78 -16.23 -15.29
N LYS A 681 -34.82 -15.37 -14.93
CA LYS A 681 -34.53 -14.13 -15.67
C LYS A 681 -33.87 -14.43 -17.03
N LEU A 682 -34.06 -13.54 -18.01
CA LEU A 682 -33.26 -13.59 -19.25
C LEU A 682 -31.85 -13.11 -18.92
N PHE A 683 -30.88 -14.01 -18.91
CA PHE A 683 -29.54 -13.78 -18.40
C PHE A 683 -28.52 -13.80 -19.54
N ILE A 684 -27.96 -12.63 -19.84
CA ILE A 684 -27.01 -12.44 -20.95
C ILE A 684 -25.67 -12.10 -20.33
N ILE A 685 -24.68 -12.97 -20.51
CA ILE A 685 -23.29 -12.72 -20.11
C ILE A 685 -22.44 -12.43 -21.34
N GLY A 686 -21.44 -11.59 -21.15
CA GLY A 686 -20.63 -11.04 -22.22
C GLY A 686 -19.17 -10.96 -21.85
N GLY A 687 -18.27 -11.26 -22.76
CA GLY A 687 -16.85 -11.08 -22.47
C GLY A 687 -15.92 -11.71 -23.49
N ASP A 688 -14.66 -11.78 -23.10
CA ASP A 688 -13.59 -12.30 -23.93
C ASP A 688 -12.55 -13.01 -23.05
N PHE A 689 -12.52 -14.34 -23.09
CA PHE A 689 -11.60 -15.15 -22.29
C PHE A 689 -10.15 -15.13 -22.82
N ARG A 690 -9.89 -14.41 -23.92
CA ARG A 690 -8.53 -14.07 -24.36
C ARG A 690 -7.96 -12.88 -23.59
N GLN A 691 -8.79 -12.20 -22.80
CA GLN A 691 -8.38 -11.09 -21.93
C GLN A 691 -7.97 -11.59 -20.54
N VAL A 692 -7.86 -10.66 -19.58
CA VAL A 692 -7.45 -10.95 -18.21
C VAL A 692 -8.49 -11.83 -17.51
N LEU A 693 -8.01 -12.92 -16.90
CA LEU A 693 -8.81 -13.86 -16.11
C LEU A 693 -9.08 -13.30 -14.69
N PRO A 694 -9.95 -13.95 -13.89
CA PRO A 694 -10.22 -13.48 -12.53
C PRO A 694 -8.95 -13.44 -11.70
N ILE A 695 -8.76 -12.39 -10.92
CA ILE A 695 -7.57 -12.25 -10.08
C ILE A 695 -7.66 -13.28 -8.95
N VAL A 696 -6.72 -14.22 -8.94
CA VAL A 696 -6.46 -15.10 -7.80
C VAL A 696 -5.17 -14.64 -7.16
N GLU A 697 -5.27 -14.00 -5.99
CA GLU A 697 -4.10 -13.57 -5.24
C GLU A 697 -3.22 -14.79 -4.95
N HIS A 698 -1.95 -14.72 -5.39
CA HIS A 698 -0.95 -15.79 -5.23
C HIS A 698 -1.28 -17.10 -5.96
N GLY A 699 -2.25 -17.09 -6.88
CA GLY A 699 -2.63 -18.26 -7.67
C GLY A 699 -1.54 -18.67 -8.65
N ARG A 700 -1.45 -19.97 -8.91
CA ARG A 700 -0.78 -20.56 -10.08
C ARG A 700 -1.74 -20.52 -11.27
N ARG A 701 -1.22 -20.80 -12.47
CA ARG A 701 -2.01 -20.86 -13.71
C ARG A 701 -3.30 -21.69 -13.56
N GLU A 702 -3.20 -22.83 -12.87
CA GLU A 702 -4.33 -23.72 -12.61
C GLU A 702 -5.41 -23.07 -11.75
N ASP A 703 -5.03 -22.28 -10.75
CA ASP A 703 -5.97 -21.58 -9.87
C ASP A 703 -6.75 -20.50 -10.63
N PHE A 704 -6.08 -19.76 -11.53
CA PHE A 704 -6.76 -18.80 -12.42
C PHE A 704 -7.77 -19.50 -13.32
N VAL A 705 -7.39 -20.65 -13.90
CA VAL A 705 -8.29 -21.44 -14.75
C VAL A 705 -9.47 -21.96 -13.92
N ASP A 706 -9.24 -22.50 -12.73
CA ASP A 706 -10.32 -23.01 -11.87
C ASP A 706 -11.28 -21.90 -11.43
N ALA A 707 -10.78 -20.69 -11.19
CA ALA A 707 -11.60 -19.53 -10.84
C ALA A 707 -12.45 -19.02 -12.01
N CYS A 708 -12.17 -19.39 -13.26
CA CYS A 708 -12.92 -18.91 -14.42
C CYS A 708 -14.37 -19.41 -14.43
N VAL A 709 -15.30 -18.55 -14.87
CA VAL A 709 -16.73 -18.89 -15.05
C VAL A 709 -16.96 -20.12 -15.94
N LYS A 710 -16.08 -20.39 -16.91
CA LYS A 710 -16.13 -21.63 -17.74
C LYS A 710 -16.03 -22.93 -16.93
N ARG A 711 -15.53 -22.87 -15.69
CA ARG A 711 -15.43 -24.01 -14.77
C ARG A 711 -16.61 -24.12 -13.80
N SER A 712 -17.56 -23.18 -13.88
CA SER A 712 -18.81 -23.27 -13.12
C SER A 712 -19.71 -24.37 -13.66
N VAL A 713 -20.47 -25.01 -12.78
CA VAL A 713 -21.55 -25.94 -13.14
C VAL A 713 -22.63 -25.27 -14.00
N LEU A 714 -22.80 -23.95 -13.84
CA LEU A 714 -23.79 -23.16 -14.57
C LEU A 714 -23.39 -22.88 -16.02
N TRP A 715 -22.11 -23.06 -16.39
CA TRP A 715 -21.63 -22.74 -17.73
C TRP A 715 -22.36 -23.52 -18.83
N SER A 716 -22.73 -24.76 -18.55
CA SER A 716 -23.46 -25.64 -19.47
C SER A 716 -24.85 -25.11 -19.88
N LEU A 717 -25.40 -24.16 -19.13
CA LEU A 717 -26.70 -23.54 -19.42
C LEU A 717 -26.63 -22.47 -20.51
N PHE A 718 -25.44 -21.92 -20.79
CA PHE A 718 -25.27 -20.79 -21.67
C PHE A 718 -25.14 -21.20 -23.14
N LYS A 719 -26.04 -20.69 -23.98
CA LYS A 719 -25.90 -20.77 -25.44
C LYS A 719 -24.90 -19.72 -25.93
N VAL A 720 -23.87 -20.17 -26.64
CA VAL A 720 -22.75 -19.31 -27.07
C VAL A 720 -23.00 -18.69 -28.44
N HIS A 721 -22.81 -17.38 -28.55
CA HIS A 721 -22.79 -16.62 -29.81
C HIS A 721 -21.43 -15.97 -30.02
N HIS A 722 -20.81 -16.20 -31.18
CA HIS A 722 -19.49 -15.66 -31.50
C HIS A 722 -19.55 -14.44 -32.43
N LEU A 723 -19.12 -13.30 -31.94
CA LEU A 723 -18.92 -12.07 -32.72
C LEU A 723 -17.50 -12.05 -33.28
N GLN A 724 -17.33 -12.37 -34.56
CA GLN A 724 -16.01 -12.53 -35.18
C GLN A 724 -15.50 -11.25 -35.84
N THR A 725 -16.41 -10.40 -36.35
CA THR A 725 -16.03 -9.17 -37.05
C THR A 725 -15.57 -8.08 -36.07
N ASN A 726 -14.32 -7.64 -36.18
CA ASN A 726 -13.85 -6.45 -35.46
C ASN A 726 -14.35 -5.17 -36.13
N MET A 727 -15.07 -4.35 -35.37
CA MET A 727 -15.66 -3.10 -35.82
C MET A 727 -14.74 -1.89 -35.55
N ARG A 728 -13.81 -2.01 -34.59
CA ARG A 728 -12.92 -0.93 -34.13
C ARG A 728 -11.67 -0.78 -34.99
N ALA A 729 -11.12 -1.89 -35.49
CA ALA A 729 -9.87 -1.92 -36.24
C ALA A 729 -10.08 -2.03 -37.77
N ARG A 730 -11.26 -1.66 -38.29
CA ARG A 730 -11.59 -1.82 -39.72
C ARG A 730 -10.61 -1.10 -40.65
N ASP A 731 -10.15 0.08 -40.23
CA ASP A 731 -9.25 0.93 -41.03
C ASP A 731 -7.76 0.54 -40.86
N ALA A 732 -7.43 -0.35 -39.92
CA ALA A 732 -6.06 -0.79 -39.65
C ALA A 732 -5.56 -1.94 -40.55
N GLY A 733 -6.42 -2.46 -41.44
CA GLY A 733 -6.11 -3.57 -42.33
C GLY A 733 -6.38 -4.96 -41.74
N ARG A 734 -6.66 -5.95 -42.60
CA ARG A 734 -6.96 -7.34 -42.20
C ARG A 734 -5.78 -8.02 -41.52
N ASP A 735 -4.57 -7.82 -42.04
CA ASP A 735 -3.34 -8.45 -41.52
C ASP A 735 -3.04 -8.10 -40.06
N TRP A 736 -3.35 -6.87 -39.64
CA TRP A 736 -3.22 -6.44 -38.25
C TRP A 736 -4.29 -7.08 -37.35
N HIS A 737 -5.51 -7.18 -37.87
CA HIS A 737 -6.62 -7.80 -37.14
C HIS A 737 -6.36 -9.28 -36.87
N ASP A 738 -5.95 -10.02 -37.90
CA ASP A 738 -5.69 -11.46 -37.82
C ASP A 738 -4.54 -11.74 -36.85
N PHE A 739 -3.48 -10.93 -36.89
CA PHE A 739 -2.36 -11.04 -35.96
C PHE A 739 -2.76 -10.86 -34.49
N LEU A 740 -3.60 -9.86 -34.19
CA LEU A 740 -4.09 -9.67 -32.81
C LEU A 740 -4.95 -10.84 -32.33
N LEU A 741 -5.74 -11.45 -33.24
CA LEU A 741 -6.51 -12.64 -32.93
C LEU A 741 -5.61 -13.87 -32.70
N ASP A 742 -4.56 -14.04 -33.49
CA ASP A 742 -3.61 -15.14 -33.35
C ASP A 742 -2.86 -15.06 -32.02
N ILE A 743 -2.44 -13.86 -31.60
CA ILE A 743 -1.85 -13.63 -30.27
C ILE A 743 -2.85 -14.00 -29.17
N GLY A 744 -4.07 -13.45 -29.24
CA GLY A 744 -5.08 -13.70 -28.21
C GLY A 744 -5.50 -15.17 -28.12
N SER A 745 -5.41 -15.90 -29.23
CA SER A 745 -5.78 -17.33 -29.33
C SER A 745 -4.61 -18.26 -29.01
N GLY A 746 -3.41 -17.74 -28.76
CA GLY A 746 -2.22 -18.53 -28.49
C GLY A 746 -1.57 -19.16 -29.74
N ILE A 747 -2.01 -18.78 -30.95
CA ILE A 747 -1.51 -19.33 -32.22
C ILE A 747 -0.16 -18.72 -32.58
N ALA A 748 0.01 -17.42 -32.33
CA ALA A 748 1.28 -16.70 -32.58
C ALA A 748 2.32 -16.88 -31.46
N ASN A 749 2.03 -17.74 -30.47
CA ASN A 749 2.86 -17.94 -29.30
C ASN A 749 3.76 -19.17 -29.48
N ASP A 750 4.98 -19.12 -28.95
CA ASP A 750 5.85 -20.30 -28.89
C ASP A 750 5.47 -21.26 -27.75
N ALA A 751 6.24 -22.34 -27.58
CA ALA A 751 5.99 -23.37 -26.57
C ALA A 751 6.03 -22.81 -25.13
N GLU A 752 6.76 -21.72 -24.91
CA GLU A 752 6.88 -21.00 -23.64
C GLU A 752 5.83 -19.88 -23.50
N GLY A 753 4.96 -19.70 -24.49
CA GLY A 753 3.90 -18.70 -24.50
C GLY A 753 4.37 -17.29 -24.90
N ARG A 754 5.59 -17.13 -25.40
CA ARG A 754 6.16 -15.84 -25.82
C ARG A 754 5.65 -15.46 -27.21
N VAL A 755 5.52 -14.17 -27.46
CA VAL A 755 5.08 -13.61 -28.74
C VAL A 755 6.25 -12.87 -29.39
N HIS A 756 6.51 -13.15 -30.67
CA HIS A 756 7.47 -12.39 -31.45
C HIS A 756 6.88 -11.01 -31.81
N VAL A 757 7.52 -9.94 -31.32
CA VAL A 757 7.10 -8.57 -31.63
C VAL A 757 7.68 -8.18 -32.99
N ARG A 758 6.82 -7.75 -33.92
CA ARG A 758 7.24 -7.31 -35.27
C ARG A 758 8.15 -6.09 -35.18
N GLU A 759 9.17 -6.02 -36.02
CA GLU A 759 10.20 -4.95 -35.96
C GLU A 759 9.60 -3.55 -36.07
N GLU A 760 8.55 -3.36 -36.88
CA GLU A 760 7.87 -2.09 -37.05
C GLU A 760 7.13 -1.59 -35.80
N LEU A 761 6.91 -2.46 -34.80
CA LEU A 761 6.26 -2.12 -33.53
C LEU A 761 7.25 -1.80 -32.42
N ILE A 762 8.57 -1.97 -32.67
CA ILE A 762 9.61 -1.77 -31.68
C ILE A 762 9.99 -0.29 -31.63
N CYS A 763 9.70 0.36 -30.51
CA CYS A 763 10.24 1.69 -30.24
C CYS A 763 11.71 1.57 -29.83
N THR A 764 12.60 2.14 -30.64
CA THR A 764 14.05 2.18 -30.38
C THR A 764 14.48 3.39 -29.55
N ARG A 765 13.57 4.34 -29.31
CA ARG A 765 13.79 5.56 -28.54
C ARG A 765 13.01 5.52 -27.23
N ASN A 766 12.98 6.65 -26.53
CA ASN A 766 12.13 6.81 -25.36
C ASN A 766 10.64 6.77 -25.78
N ILE A 767 9.87 5.83 -25.20
CA ILE A 767 8.46 5.63 -25.55
C ILE A 767 7.58 6.82 -25.19
N VAL A 768 7.90 7.56 -24.12
CA VAL A 768 7.13 8.75 -23.74
C VAL A 768 7.36 9.87 -24.76
N THR A 769 8.57 10.00 -25.30
CA THR A 769 8.88 10.97 -26.37
C THR A 769 8.17 10.59 -27.67
N GLU A 770 8.17 9.32 -28.04
CA GLU A 770 7.52 8.83 -29.26
C GLU A 770 6.00 9.08 -29.21
N ILE A 771 5.37 8.84 -28.06
CA ILE A 771 3.92 8.93 -27.91
C ILE A 771 3.43 10.34 -27.62
N PHE A 772 4.16 11.14 -26.84
CA PHE A 772 3.69 12.46 -26.40
C PHE A 772 4.57 13.63 -26.84
N GLY A 773 5.71 13.37 -27.50
CA GLY A 773 6.71 14.37 -27.85
C GLY A 773 7.66 14.71 -26.71
N GLU A 774 8.64 15.59 -26.99
CA GLU A 774 9.59 16.09 -25.98
C GLU A 774 8.95 17.06 -24.99
N THR A 775 7.86 17.71 -25.40
CA THR A 775 7.09 18.65 -24.58
C THR A 775 5.61 18.45 -24.82
N ILE A 776 4.82 18.40 -23.75
CA ILE A 776 3.38 18.21 -23.81
C ILE A 776 2.68 19.54 -23.54
N ASP A 777 1.91 20.03 -24.50
CA ASP A 777 1.12 21.26 -24.33
C ASP A 777 -0.27 20.92 -23.75
N PRO A 778 -0.67 21.47 -22.59
CA PRO A 778 -1.95 21.16 -21.97
C PRO A 778 -3.18 21.55 -22.80
N SER A 779 -3.02 22.39 -23.84
CA SER A 779 -4.07 22.77 -24.77
C SER A 779 -4.37 21.70 -25.83
N GLU A 780 -3.40 20.84 -26.18
CA GLU A 780 -3.53 19.75 -27.15
C GLU A 780 -4.33 18.56 -26.57
N THR A 781 -5.59 18.83 -26.27
CA THR A 781 -6.43 17.92 -25.48
C THR A 781 -6.65 16.58 -26.16
N GLU A 782 -6.86 16.56 -27.47
CA GLU A 782 -7.07 15.33 -28.25
C GLU A 782 -5.83 14.43 -28.23
N ASN A 783 -4.65 15.02 -28.42
CA ASN A 783 -3.37 14.32 -28.43
C ASN A 783 -3.10 13.56 -27.11
N ILE A 784 -3.40 14.22 -25.98
CA ILE A 784 -3.14 13.67 -24.64
C ILE A 784 -4.23 12.67 -24.21
N CYS A 785 -5.51 12.93 -24.52
CA CYS A 785 -6.62 12.12 -24.01
C CYS A 785 -6.80 10.79 -24.77
N GLU A 786 -6.32 10.70 -26.00
CA GLU A 786 -6.54 9.54 -26.87
C GLU A 786 -5.35 8.57 -26.92
N ARG A 787 -4.23 8.90 -26.26
CA ARG A 787 -3.02 8.08 -26.20
C ARG A 787 -2.82 7.51 -24.79
N ALA A 788 -2.25 6.31 -24.72
CA ALA A 788 -1.91 5.66 -23.46
C ALA A 788 -0.64 4.81 -23.63
N ILE A 789 0.14 4.70 -22.55
CA ILE A 789 1.27 3.78 -22.45
C ILE A 789 0.91 2.74 -21.39
N LEU A 790 1.00 1.47 -21.76
CA LEU A 790 0.73 0.35 -20.86
C LEU A 790 2.05 -0.30 -20.45
N ALA A 791 2.18 -0.66 -19.18
CA ALA A 791 3.33 -1.39 -18.66
C ALA A 791 2.87 -2.51 -17.72
N PRO A 792 3.58 -3.65 -17.66
CA PRO A 792 3.13 -4.83 -16.92
C PRO A 792 3.22 -4.68 -15.39
N LYS A 793 3.96 -3.69 -14.88
CA LYS A 793 4.17 -3.47 -13.44
C LYS A 793 3.94 -2.02 -13.07
N ASN A 794 3.27 -1.77 -11.94
CA ASN A 794 2.98 -0.43 -11.41
C ASN A 794 4.24 0.44 -11.21
N VAL A 795 5.39 -0.16 -10.87
CA VAL A 795 6.66 0.58 -10.74
C VAL A 795 7.10 1.22 -12.06
N HIS A 796 6.89 0.54 -13.19
CA HIS A 796 7.19 1.09 -14.51
C HIS A 796 6.15 2.11 -14.95
N VAL A 797 4.86 1.86 -14.67
CA VAL A 797 3.78 2.83 -14.92
C VAL A 797 4.07 4.15 -14.20
N ARG A 798 4.52 4.11 -12.93
CA ARG A 798 4.88 5.32 -12.18
C ARG A 798 6.04 6.08 -12.82
N LYS A 799 7.13 5.39 -13.16
CA LYS A 799 8.26 6.02 -13.86
C LYS A 799 7.84 6.71 -15.16
N LEU A 800 6.99 6.05 -15.95
CA LEU A 800 6.48 6.61 -17.20
C LEU A 800 5.56 7.82 -16.95
N ASN A 801 4.70 7.76 -15.92
CA ASN A 801 3.83 8.86 -15.54
C ASN A 801 4.63 10.08 -15.04
N ASP A 802 5.67 9.85 -14.23
CA ASP A 802 6.55 10.92 -13.73
C ASP A 802 7.25 11.64 -14.89
N GLU A 803 7.80 10.88 -15.84
CA GLU A 803 8.44 11.42 -17.05
C GLU A 803 7.44 12.20 -17.94
N ALA A 804 6.23 11.66 -18.15
CA ALA A 804 5.20 12.37 -18.90
C ALA A 804 4.76 13.66 -18.18
N LEU A 805 4.64 13.63 -16.86
CA LEU A 805 4.28 14.80 -16.06
C LEU A 805 5.40 15.86 -16.09
N GLU A 806 6.68 15.46 -16.10
CA GLU A 806 7.81 16.37 -16.26
C GLU A 806 7.75 17.13 -17.59
N ARG A 807 7.41 16.45 -18.69
CA ARG A 807 7.25 17.06 -20.03
C ARG A 807 6.01 17.94 -20.18
N LEU A 808 5.02 17.81 -19.30
CA LEU A 808 3.82 18.65 -19.31
C LEU A 808 4.17 20.09 -18.92
N ARG A 809 3.97 21.01 -19.88
CA ARG A 809 4.30 22.43 -19.73
C ARG A 809 3.43 23.08 -18.66
N VAL A 810 4.09 23.87 -17.80
CA VAL A 810 3.44 24.69 -16.78
C VAL A 810 3.49 26.15 -17.24
N LEU A 811 2.33 26.74 -17.51
CA LEU A 811 2.26 28.09 -18.05
C LEU A 811 2.33 29.15 -16.94
N ARG A 812 1.80 28.83 -15.76
CA ARG A 812 1.76 29.73 -14.60
C ARG A 812 2.06 28.94 -13.32
N PRO A 813 2.62 29.55 -12.26
CA PRO A 813 2.93 28.85 -11.02
C PRO A 813 1.75 28.11 -10.39
N GLN A 814 0.52 28.63 -10.50
CA GLN A 814 -0.70 28.00 -10.00
C GLN A 814 -1.18 26.80 -10.84
N ASP A 815 -0.61 26.58 -12.03
CA ASP A 815 -0.96 25.44 -12.90
C ASP A 815 -0.18 24.17 -12.50
N GLU A 816 0.60 24.20 -11.41
CA GLU A 816 1.18 23.02 -10.76
C GLU A 816 1.00 23.04 -9.24
N ARG A 817 0.79 21.88 -8.62
CA ARG A 817 0.66 21.76 -7.17
C ARG A 817 1.06 20.37 -6.70
N VAL A 818 1.66 20.31 -5.51
CA VAL A 818 1.95 19.06 -4.80
C VAL A 818 0.98 18.93 -3.63
N TYR A 819 0.17 17.88 -3.65
CA TYR A 819 -0.71 17.52 -2.54
C TYR A 819 0.01 16.49 -1.67
N LYS A 820 0.25 16.83 -0.41
CA LYS A 820 0.89 15.94 0.57
C LYS A 820 -0.15 15.28 1.44
N SER A 821 -0.07 13.96 1.58
CA SER A 821 -1.00 13.21 2.42
C SER A 821 -0.76 13.42 3.91
N VAL A 822 -1.79 13.16 4.72
CA VAL A 822 -1.65 12.97 6.17
C VAL A 822 -1.77 11.48 6.46
N ASP A 823 -0.69 10.89 6.97
CA ASP A 823 -0.58 9.45 7.19
C ASP A 823 -0.61 9.12 8.69
N GLU A 824 -1.42 8.13 9.05
CA GLU A 824 -1.58 7.66 10.42
C GLU A 824 -1.62 6.12 10.48
N ALA A 825 -0.98 5.56 11.51
CA ALA A 825 -1.05 4.14 11.83
C ALA A 825 -2.11 3.89 12.91
N GLN A 826 -3.21 3.24 12.55
CA GLN A 826 -4.28 2.83 13.47
C GLN A 826 -4.03 1.39 13.96
N TYR A 827 -4.17 1.16 15.27
CA TYR A 827 -3.91 -0.13 15.91
C TYR A 827 -5.18 -0.70 16.53
N HIS A 828 -5.38 -2.01 16.40
CA HIS A 828 -6.56 -2.68 16.94
C HIS A 828 -6.53 -2.87 18.46
N GLU A 829 -5.38 -2.74 19.16
CA GLU A 829 -5.30 -2.76 20.64
C GLU A 829 -3.91 -2.32 21.17
N GLY A 830 -3.88 -1.48 22.22
CA GLY A 830 -2.72 -1.21 23.10
C GLY A 830 -1.62 -0.25 22.56
N ASN A 831 -1.41 0.89 23.25
CA ASN A 831 -0.32 1.90 23.19
C ASN A 831 0.88 1.65 22.22
N SER A 832 0.61 1.52 20.92
CA SER A 832 1.63 1.26 19.88
C SER A 832 1.79 2.40 18.87
N GLY A 833 1.04 3.50 19.05
CA GLY A 833 1.09 4.71 18.21
C GLY A 833 2.50 5.24 17.91
N ASP A 834 3.43 5.14 18.87
CA ASP A 834 4.79 5.69 18.77
C ASP A 834 5.81 4.77 18.05
N LEU A 835 5.38 3.62 17.52
CA LEU A 835 6.30 2.62 16.93
C LEU A 835 6.72 2.92 15.49
N TYR A 836 5.90 3.63 14.70
CA TYR A 836 6.25 3.99 13.33
C TYR A 836 6.32 5.51 13.19
N PRO A 837 7.50 6.07 12.87
CA PRO A 837 7.61 7.50 12.63
C PRO A 837 6.83 7.90 11.37
N THR A 838 6.28 9.12 11.34
CA THR A 838 5.56 9.69 10.19
C THR A 838 6.39 9.58 8.90
N GLU A 839 7.70 9.81 9.00
CA GLU A 839 8.66 9.71 7.90
C GLU A 839 8.67 8.31 7.26
N TYR A 840 8.42 7.26 8.05
CA TYR A 840 8.30 5.91 7.54
C TYR A 840 6.94 5.67 6.86
N LEU A 841 5.85 6.17 7.46
CA LEU A 841 4.51 6.04 6.88
C LEU A 841 4.41 6.71 5.50
N ASN A 842 5.01 7.90 5.37
CA ASN A 842 5.06 8.68 4.14
C ASN A 842 5.79 7.97 2.98
N VAL A 843 6.62 6.97 3.28
CA VAL A 843 7.34 6.16 2.28
C VAL A 843 6.52 4.94 1.83
N LEU A 844 5.44 4.62 2.54
CA LEU A 844 4.58 3.50 2.18
C LEU A 844 3.77 3.81 0.92
N GLU A 845 3.77 2.87 -0.03
CA GLU A 845 2.99 2.96 -1.26
C GLU A 845 2.17 1.67 -1.47
N PRO A 846 1.12 1.44 -0.66
CA PRO A 846 0.26 0.28 -0.85
C PRO A 846 -0.46 0.32 -2.20
N THR A 847 -0.76 -0.86 -2.75
CA THR A 847 -1.43 -0.95 -4.06
C THR A 847 -2.84 -0.39 -3.96
N GLY A 848 -3.25 0.49 -4.88
CA GLY A 848 -4.57 1.10 -4.85
C GLY A 848 -4.73 2.25 -3.85
N MET A 849 -3.63 2.74 -3.26
CA MET A 849 -3.57 4.02 -2.56
C MET A 849 -2.80 5.06 -3.37
N PRO A 850 -3.18 6.36 -3.28
CA PRO A 850 -2.35 7.43 -3.82
C PRO A 850 -1.00 7.53 -3.07
N PRO A 851 0.06 8.02 -3.73
CA PRO A 851 1.35 8.28 -3.08
C PRO A 851 1.22 9.39 -2.03
N HIS A 852 2.19 9.47 -1.10
CA HIS A 852 2.23 10.54 -0.10
C HIS A 852 2.36 11.92 -0.73
N GLU A 853 3.24 12.08 -1.72
CA GLU A 853 3.35 13.31 -2.51
C GLU A 853 2.69 13.09 -3.88
N LEU A 854 1.49 13.64 -4.06
CA LEU A 854 0.78 13.62 -5.34
C LEU A 854 1.03 14.93 -6.09
N ARG A 855 1.95 14.88 -7.05
CA ARG A 855 2.26 16.02 -7.93
C ARG A 855 1.27 16.05 -9.09
N LEU A 856 0.61 17.19 -9.28
CA LEU A 856 -0.35 17.39 -10.36
C LEU A 856 -0.08 18.71 -11.08
N LYS A 857 -0.36 18.69 -12.38
CA LYS A 857 -0.29 19.86 -13.26
C LYS A 857 -1.61 20.01 -13.99
N LYS A 858 -1.99 21.23 -14.33
CA LYS A 858 -3.13 21.51 -15.20
C LYS A 858 -2.93 20.80 -16.54
N GLY A 859 -3.96 20.10 -16.99
CA GLY A 859 -3.93 19.29 -18.21
C GLY A 859 -3.51 17.84 -18.01
N ALA A 860 -3.00 17.46 -16.84
CA ALA A 860 -2.64 16.07 -16.55
C ALA A 860 -3.86 15.15 -16.60
N ILE A 861 -3.67 13.93 -17.11
CA ILE A 861 -4.71 12.89 -17.09
C ILE A 861 -4.56 12.08 -15.82
N VAL A 862 -5.61 12.05 -15.02
CA VAL A 862 -5.69 11.31 -13.75
C VAL A 862 -6.73 10.21 -13.86
N MET A 863 -6.57 9.17 -13.04
CA MET A 863 -7.51 8.07 -12.92
C MET A 863 -7.99 7.96 -11.48
N LEU A 864 -9.30 7.89 -11.27
CA LEU A 864 -9.87 7.67 -9.94
C LEU A 864 -9.55 6.25 -9.45
N LEU A 865 -9.23 6.11 -8.17
CA LEU A 865 -8.93 4.82 -7.53
C LEU A 865 -10.09 4.27 -6.68
N ARG A 866 -11.18 5.04 -6.55
CA ARG A 866 -12.33 4.79 -5.67
C ARG A 866 -13.63 5.19 -6.35
N ASN A 867 -14.72 4.58 -5.89
CA ASN A 867 -16.07 4.96 -6.30
C ASN A 867 -16.54 6.15 -5.47
N LEU A 868 -16.56 7.34 -6.05
CA LEU A 868 -16.94 8.57 -5.34
C LEU A 868 -18.42 8.90 -5.52
N ASP A 869 -18.90 8.83 -6.77
CA ASP A 869 -20.30 9.03 -7.13
C ASP A 869 -20.60 8.23 -8.39
N VAL A 870 -21.08 6.99 -8.22
CA VAL A 870 -21.37 6.07 -9.32
C VAL A 870 -22.48 6.62 -10.22
N VAL A 871 -23.48 7.28 -9.64
CA VAL A 871 -24.59 7.90 -10.40
C VAL A 871 -24.05 9.01 -11.30
N SER A 872 -23.01 9.72 -10.85
CA SER A 872 -22.34 10.76 -11.63
C SER A 872 -21.19 10.23 -12.53
N GLY A 873 -20.97 8.91 -12.60
CA GLY A 873 -19.90 8.30 -13.40
C GLY A 873 -18.49 8.44 -12.80
N LEU A 874 -18.37 8.90 -11.55
CA LEU A 874 -17.11 8.99 -10.81
C LEU A 874 -16.83 7.67 -10.08
N CYS A 875 -16.40 6.66 -10.82
CA CYS A 875 -16.06 5.35 -10.31
C CYS A 875 -14.54 5.09 -10.36
N ASN A 876 -14.11 4.02 -9.69
CA ASN A 876 -12.74 3.53 -9.84
C ASN A 876 -12.45 3.26 -11.33
N GLY A 877 -11.36 3.84 -11.82
CA GLY A 877 -10.90 3.77 -13.19
C GLY A 877 -11.40 4.89 -14.12
N THR A 878 -12.31 5.76 -13.66
CA THR A 878 -12.74 6.94 -14.42
C THR A 878 -11.52 7.82 -14.70
N ARG A 879 -11.30 8.14 -15.98
CA ARG A 879 -10.21 9.02 -16.43
C ARG A 879 -10.70 10.45 -16.56
N LEU A 880 -9.93 11.39 -16.01
CA LEU A 880 -10.27 12.80 -15.96
C LEU A 880 -9.05 13.64 -16.36
N LYS A 881 -9.28 14.80 -16.96
CA LYS A 881 -8.26 15.82 -17.20
C LYS A 881 -8.32 16.87 -16.11
N VAL A 882 -7.20 17.17 -15.47
CA VAL A 882 -7.11 18.23 -14.45
C VAL A 882 -7.27 19.60 -15.11
N GLU A 883 -8.19 20.42 -14.59
CA GLU A 883 -8.45 21.77 -15.11
C GLU A 883 -8.11 22.85 -14.07
N THR A 884 -8.46 22.59 -12.80
CA THR A 884 -8.25 23.52 -11.70
C THR A 884 -7.62 22.79 -10.52
N LEU A 885 -6.50 23.33 -10.03
CA LEU A 885 -5.78 22.85 -8.85
C LEU A 885 -6.20 23.69 -7.65
N GLY A 886 -7.35 23.35 -7.07
CA GLY A 886 -7.85 23.96 -5.84
C GLY A 886 -7.00 23.59 -4.63
N ARG A 887 -7.21 24.28 -3.51
CA ARG A 887 -6.45 24.00 -2.27
C ARG A 887 -6.97 22.75 -1.60
N TYR A 888 -8.28 22.57 -1.61
CA TYR A 888 -8.94 21.44 -0.97
C TYR A 888 -9.62 20.50 -1.96
N VAL A 889 -9.91 20.98 -3.17
CA VAL A 889 -10.59 20.21 -4.20
C VAL A 889 -9.80 20.20 -5.51
N LEU A 890 -9.97 19.15 -6.30
CA LEU A 890 -9.49 19.08 -7.67
C LEU A 890 -10.67 19.25 -8.63
N GLY A 891 -10.58 20.25 -9.52
CA GLY A 891 -11.51 20.42 -10.63
C GLY A 891 -11.00 19.67 -11.85
N CYS A 892 -11.78 18.75 -12.37
CA CYS A 892 -11.41 17.93 -13.52
C CYS A 892 -12.54 17.83 -14.56
N ARG A 893 -12.23 17.39 -15.77
CA ARG A 893 -13.23 17.05 -16.80
C ARG A 893 -13.14 15.59 -17.22
N PHE A 894 -14.29 15.00 -17.51
CA PHE A 894 -14.34 13.70 -18.18
C PHE A 894 -13.73 13.79 -19.57
N ILE A 895 -12.86 12.85 -19.91
CA ILE A 895 -12.18 12.82 -21.22
C ILE A 895 -12.85 11.88 -22.23
N CYS A 896 -13.76 11.01 -21.78
CA CYS A 896 -14.43 10.00 -22.61
C CYS A 896 -15.83 9.68 -22.09
N GLY A 897 -16.62 8.97 -22.92
CA GLY A 897 -18.02 8.59 -22.63
C GLY A 897 -19.01 9.74 -22.84
N ASP A 898 -20.28 9.50 -22.53
CA ASP A 898 -21.39 10.45 -22.72
C ASP A 898 -21.24 11.75 -21.91
N ARG A 899 -20.36 11.71 -20.90
CA ARG A 899 -20.05 12.84 -20.02
C ARG A 899 -18.82 13.62 -20.47
N LYS A 900 -18.22 13.32 -21.62
CA LYS A 900 -17.02 14.00 -22.13
C LYS A 900 -17.19 15.53 -22.01
N ASN A 901 -16.17 16.20 -21.52
CA ASN A 901 -16.10 17.63 -21.22
C ASN A 901 -16.97 18.14 -20.06
N GLN A 902 -17.79 17.31 -19.40
CA GLN A 902 -18.47 17.72 -18.17
C GLN A 902 -17.46 17.87 -17.03
N LEU A 903 -17.71 18.85 -16.16
CA LEU A 903 -16.90 19.08 -14.96
C LEU A 903 -17.16 17.99 -13.90
N ALA A 904 -16.16 17.74 -13.09
CA ALA A 904 -16.20 16.88 -11.91
C ALA A 904 -15.31 17.48 -10.82
N VAL A 905 -15.72 17.34 -9.56
CA VAL A 905 -14.92 17.77 -8.41
C VAL A 905 -14.52 16.57 -7.60
N ILE A 906 -13.22 16.45 -7.35
CA ILE A 906 -12.65 15.35 -6.59
C ILE A 906 -12.25 15.87 -5.20
N PRO A 907 -12.88 15.37 -4.12
CA PRO A 907 -12.49 15.69 -2.75
C PRO A 907 -11.21 14.97 -2.34
N ARG A 908 -10.55 15.51 -1.33
CA ARG A 908 -9.60 14.74 -0.52
C ARG A 908 -10.38 13.85 0.45
N ILE A 909 -10.00 12.58 0.55
CA ILE A 909 -10.72 11.57 1.34
C ILE A 909 -9.76 10.68 2.12
N ASP A 910 -10.22 10.13 3.24
CA ASP A 910 -9.44 9.10 3.95
C ASP A 910 -9.44 7.78 3.14
N ASN A 911 -8.25 7.26 2.90
CA ASN A 911 -8.04 5.93 2.37
C ASN A 911 -7.46 5.04 3.47
N TYR A 912 -7.94 3.80 3.54
CA TYR A 912 -7.49 2.82 4.53
C TYR A 912 -6.84 1.62 3.85
N TRP A 913 -5.78 1.10 4.46
CA TRP A 913 -5.08 -0.09 3.99
C TRP A 913 -4.69 -0.99 5.15
N ASP A 914 -5.23 -2.20 5.12
CA ASP A 914 -5.18 -3.14 6.25
C ASP A 914 -4.41 -4.42 5.88
N ASN A 915 -4.09 -4.62 4.60
CA ASN A 915 -3.49 -5.86 4.09
C ASN A 915 -1.96 -5.87 4.30
N HIS A 916 -1.46 -6.96 4.89
CA HIS A 916 -0.02 -7.25 5.10
C HIS A 916 0.77 -6.21 5.91
N LEU A 917 0.09 -5.28 6.59
CA LEU A 917 0.69 -4.33 7.54
C LEU A 917 0.34 -4.73 8.98
N PRO A 918 1.24 -4.50 9.96
CA PRO A 918 0.97 -4.76 11.37
C PRO A 918 0.08 -3.69 12.04
N PHE A 919 -0.51 -2.80 11.25
CA PHE A 919 -1.41 -1.70 11.61
C PHE A 919 -2.26 -1.36 10.38
N ARG A 920 -3.38 -0.67 10.58
CA ARG A 920 -4.20 -0.08 9.51
C ARG A 920 -3.63 1.28 9.15
N LEU A 921 -3.16 1.45 7.92
CA LEU A 921 -2.69 2.75 7.43
C LEU A 921 -3.90 3.59 7.01
N ARG A 922 -4.11 4.74 7.66
CA ARG A 922 -5.00 5.80 7.17
C ARG A 922 -4.15 6.83 6.40
N ARG A 923 -4.54 7.15 5.18
CA ARG A 923 -3.91 8.17 4.32
C ARG A 923 -4.96 9.11 3.76
N ARG A 924 -4.87 10.40 4.08
CA ARG A 924 -5.78 11.45 3.58
C ARG A 924 -5.14 12.32 2.52
#